data_AF-A0A1G2YEW6-F1
#
_entry.id   AF-A0A1G2YEW6-F1
#
_cell.length_a   1.000
_cell.length_b   1.000
_cell.length_c   1.000
_cell.angle_alpha   90.00
_cell.angle_beta   90.00
_cell.angle_gamma   90.00
#
_symmetry.space_group_name_H-M   'P 1'
#
loop_
_entity.id
_entity.type
_entity.pdbx_description
1 polymer ?
#
loop_
_entity_poly.entity_id
_entity_poly.type
_entity_poly.pdbx_seq_one_letter_code
_entity_poly.pdbx_strand_id
1 'polypeptide(L)'
;MGIASKIRINCLSLICFTCFLATASAKELTFYVTDFGIDQYKKDGVLKTGDDFANAKSSVFPELPKEGQVLIVMPPHQNLEKLTDDQIRQEILSQLKSRVESGIGKGVETYELQIIQHIGKETYFDDKHQKAVNRFGKCAYDAIAELRSYLASTDHKNLSFHGILGSNGTKVFSENIDAWKMYMNDATFFDGRAFKTPMIDTIRALGPENVRIFNTAGDLPAPNIFKHSIGNHDVAKSLKDMFPAITVGWVDPLDRIDIFGKGHLAAMKYNPEKKFLVKLWNSSGYSKPERLSSADLHSKWASTSVSTTQESGVSMKMKVEPDSVHKDSTGTLDKLKKDVLKSQQSDDMSWSVKGKNQAARIHPSSSEEKICLSLRVLSVEAEKKPLSDGVMTLAGIGWLEGFVIDPNNHDIILIGRFVPNWPTLYLDDLVVNMRNVWHRESYPYCSLDPRPQDVMNLNQLASRTGLVTSIEQMHEFFRQLGAAWGPQTVVVGGVPRTSRHAHIMIDADYHMKKLSQGLVEIPPIRSCLDIVIDDAKKRLNSTGQIPALGMSMSRFWFHIGRDEPTYQQSDEIICLEKCSVVVLTEKQRMAVDGTLSDDYSQDDSHAGIFAQQLSEHFQQAAVQVSEYADLENLFRLNAILQAMRLYNAADQANLNLRFYLKEYVCQADSPMPDSLPGLANFKQAEEQFMQGSSLYQYILFPMSCGGVSMEITVSDKQFSKIDAARLNQLRRMVLQTRPTPDTLSWRLQ
;
A
#
# COMPACT_ATOMS: atom_id res chain seq x y z
N MET A 1 -89.42 56.01 11.99
CA MET A 1 -90.71 55.64 11.41
C MET A 1 -90.48 55.12 9.99
N GLY A 2 -90.96 53.90 9.67
CA GLY A 2 -91.31 53.37 8.32
C GLY A 2 -90.21 53.27 7.24
N ILE A 3 -89.59 52.11 6.96
CA ILE A 3 -90.00 51.03 6.00
C ILE A 3 -89.71 51.41 4.52
N ALA A 4 -88.60 50.91 3.94
CA ALA A 4 -88.49 49.79 2.96
C ALA A 4 -88.86 50.19 1.51
N SER A 5 -88.21 49.75 0.41
CA SER A 5 -87.56 48.48 0.11
C SER A 5 -86.64 48.55 -1.13
N LYS A 6 -85.54 47.77 -1.09
CA LYS A 6 -84.92 46.88 -2.10
C LYS A 6 -85.26 47.06 -3.60
N ILE A 7 -84.37 46.89 -4.60
CA ILE A 7 -82.97 46.43 -4.72
C ILE A 7 -82.49 46.81 -6.15
N ARG A 8 -81.21 47.24 -6.23
CA ARG A 8 -80.20 47.20 -7.31
C ARG A 8 -80.61 47.01 -8.78
N ILE A 9 -80.03 47.87 -9.65
CA ILE A 9 -79.23 47.49 -10.84
C ILE A 9 -78.45 48.72 -11.36
N ASN A 10 -77.16 48.49 -11.63
CA ASN A 10 -76.24 49.07 -12.62
C ASN A 10 -75.76 50.55 -12.64
N CYS A 11 -74.43 50.62 -12.60
CA CYS A 11 -73.51 51.26 -13.55
C CYS A 11 -73.09 52.74 -13.42
N LEU A 12 -71.76 52.88 -13.29
CA LEU A 12 -70.85 53.99 -13.66
C LEU A 12 -71.06 55.33 -12.93
N SER A 13 -70.08 55.98 -12.32
CA SER A 13 -68.63 56.04 -12.60
C SER A 13 -67.92 56.74 -11.43
N LEU A 14 -66.75 56.26 -10.99
CA LEU A 14 -65.64 57.10 -10.55
C LEU A 14 -64.34 56.29 -10.41
N ILE A 15 -63.26 56.93 -10.86
CA ILE A 15 -61.88 56.48 -10.93
C ILE A 15 -61.36 56.04 -9.54
N CYS A 16 -60.96 54.77 -9.41
CA CYS A 16 -60.21 54.26 -8.27
C CYS A 16 -58.76 54.00 -8.68
N PHE A 17 -57.85 54.74 -8.07
CA PHE A 17 -56.42 54.47 -8.06
C PHE A 17 -56.18 53.19 -7.25
N THR A 18 -56.00 52.04 -7.92
CA THR A 18 -55.56 50.81 -7.25
C THR A 18 -54.04 50.84 -7.08
N CYS A 19 -53.59 51.15 -5.86
CA CYS A 19 -52.24 50.80 -5.43
C CYS A 19 -52.08 49.27 -5.48
N PHE A 20 -51.46 48.76 -6.54
CA PHE A 20 -50.81 47.47 -6.52
C PHE A 20 -49.64 47.56 -5.54
N LEU A 21 -49.85 47.16 -4.28
CA LEU A 21 -48.76 46.72 -3.43
C LEU A 21 -48.27 45.39 -4.03
N ALA A 22 -47.28 45.48 -4.91
CA ALA A 22 -46.46 44.34 -5.27
C ALA A 22 -45.84 43.81 -3.97
N THR A 23 -46.31 42.66 -3.50
CA THR A 23 -45.57 41.89 -2.50
C THR A 23 -44.25 41.49 -3.15
N ALA A 24 -43.21 42.27 -2.91
CA ALA A 24 -41.85 41.88 -3.27
C ALA A 24 -41.60 40.53 -2.59
N SER A 25 -41.41 39.48 -3.40
CA SER A 25 -40.95 38.19 -2.90
C SER A 25 -39.70 38.46 -2.04
N ALA A 26 -39.71 38.03 -0.78
CA ALA A 26 -38.55 38.17 0.08
C ALA A 26 -37.38 37.44 -0.59
N LYS A 27 -36.38 38.22 -1.03
CA LYS A 27 -35.21 37.69 -1.74
C LYS A 27 -34.49 36.69 -0.85
N GLU A 28 -34.18 35.54 -1.41
CA GLU A 28 -33.43 34.49 -0.72
C GLU A 28 -31.97 34.94 -0.53
N LEU A 29 -31.42 34.72 0.66
CA LEU A 29 -29.99 34.89 0.91
C LEU A 29 -29.33 33.51 0.93
N THR A 30 -28.33 33.33 0.06
CA THR A 30 -27.59 32.07 -0.08
C THR A 30 -26.19 32.21 0.48
N PHE A 31 -25.78 31.25 1.32
CA PHE A 31 -24.48 31.22 1.97
C PHE A 31 -23.74 29.93 1.60
N TYR A 32 -22.54 30.05 1.03
CA TYR A 32 -21.63 28.94 0.80
C TYR A 32 -20.56 28.94 1.89
N VAL A 33 -20.51 27.87 2.68
CA VAL A 33 -19.46 27.66 3.68
C VAL A 33 -18.36 26.81 3.05
N THR A 34 -17.18 27.40 2.87
CA THR A 34 -16.09 26.79 2.08
C THR A 34 -14.81 26.58 2.89
N ASP A 35 -14.08 25.51 2.60
CA ASP A 35 -12.78 25.20 3.22
C ASP A 35 -11.92 24.37 2.25
N PHE A 36 -10.75 24.87 1.87
CA PHE A 36 -9.82 24.23 0.92
C PHE A 36 -8.69 23.42 1.57
N GLY A 37 -8.67 23.23 2.90
CA GLY A 37 -7.66 22.43 3.61
C GLY A 37 -6.44 23.19 4.16
N ILE A 38 -5.22 22.73 3.83
CA ILE A 38 -3.97 23.21 4.45
C ILE A 38 -3.30 24.35 3.69
N ASP A 39 -2.31 25.00 4.30
CA ASP A 39 -1.48 26.07 3.70
C ASP A 39 -2.30 27.26 3.16
N GLN A 40 -3.53 27.42 3.67
CA GLN A 40 -4.42 28.51 3.29
C GLN A 40 -4.00 29.86 3.90
N TYR A 41 -3.20 29.83 4.97
CA TYR A 41 -2.63 31.00 5.62
C TYR A 41 -1.30 31.41 4.94
N LYS A 42 -1.13 32.68 4.55
CA LYS A 42 0.17 33.19 4.07
C LYS A 42 0.52 34.52 4.73
N LYS A 43 1.59 34.48 5.53
CA LYS A 43 2.13 35.52 6.44
C LYS A 43 1.18 35.87 7.59
N ASP A 44 1.67 35.67 8.81
CA ASP A 44 0.94 36.03 10.03
C ASP A 44 0.53 37.51 10.01
N GLY A 45 -0.74 37.78 10.30
CA GLY A 45 -1.30 39.13 10.37
C GLY A 45 -1.76 39.77 9.05
N VAL A 46 -1.67 39.05 7.92
CA VAL A 46 -2.13 39.57 6.61
C VAL A 46 -3.62 39.33 6.34
N LEU A 47 -4.20 38.24 6.86
CA LEU A 47 -5.62 37.92 6.72
C LEU A 47 -6.32 38.05 8.07
N LYS A 48 -7.51 38.66 8.09
CA LYS A 48 -8.36 38.79 9.28
C LYS A 48 -9.76 38.29 8.98
N THR A 49 -10.43 37.81 10.03
CA THR A 49 -11.85 37.48 9.95
C THR A 49 -12.65 38.72 9.55
N GLY A 50 -13.49 38.61 8.52
CA GLY A 50 -14.24 39.73 7.94
C GLY A 50 -13.63 40.33 6.67
N ASP A 51 -12.38 40.01 6.34
CA ASP A 51 -11.75 40.46 5.09
C ASP A 51 -12.41 39.82 3.85
N ASP A 52 -12.33 40.51 2.71
CA ASP A 52 -12.65 39.94 1.40
C ASP A 52 -11.48 39.08 0.85
N PHE A 53 -11.64 38.47 -0.32
CA PHE A 53 -10.65 37.53 -0.85
C PHE A 53 -9.49 38.19 -1.61
N ALA A 54 -9.35 39.52 -1.61
CA ALA A 54 -8.27 40.19 -2.36
C ALA A 54 -6.87 39.70 -1.99
N ASN A 55 -6.68 39.23 -0.76
CA ASN A 55 -5.42 38.68 -0.25
C ASN A 55 -5.41 37.14 -0.14
N ALA A 56 -6.52 36.47 -0.43
CA ALA A 56 -6.65 35.01 -0.40
C ALA A 56 -6.50 34.44 -1.84
N LYS A 57 -5.67 33.39 -2.02
CA LYS A 57 -5.41 32.81 -3.36
C LYS A 57 -6.50 31.86 -3.87
N SER A 58 -7.48 31.53 -3.05
CA SER A 58 -8.46 30.48 -3.32
C SER A 58 -9.85 30.98 -2.96
N SER A 59 -10.75 31.04 -3.94
CA SER A 59 -12.18 31.29 -3.76
C SER A 59 -12.92 30.28 -4.61
N VAL A 60 -14.03 29.73 -4.10
CA VAL A 60 -14.91 28.88 -4.92
C VAL A 60 -15.55 29.74 -6.01
N PHE A 61 -16.04 30.94 -5.68
CA PHE A 61 -16.75 31.81 -6.61
C PHE A 61 -15.94 33.08 -6.93
N PRO A 62 -14.96 33.02 -7.85
CA PRO A 62 -14.07 34.16 -8.12
C PRO A 62 -14.78 35.40 -8.67
N GLU A 63 -15.98 35.24 -9.23
CA GLU A 63 -16.80 36.33 -9.77
C GLU A 63 -17.74 36.96 -8.72
N LEU A 64 -17.80 36.41 -7.50
CA LEU A 64 -18.63 36.96 -6.42
C LEU A 64 -18.13 38.37 -6.05
N PRO A 65 -19.01 39.38 -5.88
CA PRO A 65 -18.60 40.71 -5.45
C PRO A 65 -17.90 40.65 -4.08
N LYS A 66 -16.93 41.55 -3.84
CA LYS A 66 -16.14 41.60 -2.60
C LYS A 66 -17.01 41.70 -1.35
N GLU A 67 -18.15 42.36 -1.46
CA GLU A 67 -19.15 42.48 -0.41
C GLU A 67 -19.79 41.14 0.01
N GLY A 68 -19.83 40.15 -0.90
CA GLY A 68 -20.29 38.79 -0.61
C GLY A 68 -19.17 37.86 -0.13
N GLN A 69 -17.92 38.30 -0.13
CA GLN A 69 -16.77 37.50 0.27
C GLN A 69 -16.43 37.79 1.73
N VAL A 70 -16.36 36.75 2.55
CA VAL A 70 -16.02 36.88 3.98
C VAL A 70 -15.10 35.75 4.43
N LEU A 71 -13.88 36.11 4.85
CA LEU A 71 -12.95 35.17 5.48
C LEU A 71 -13.28 34.94 6.96
N ILE A 72 -13.14 33.68 7.41
CA ILE A 72 -13.16 33.26 8.81
C ILE A 72 -11.79 32.66 9.12
N VAL A 73 -10.91 33.44 9.74
CA VAL A 73 -9.47 33.12 9.81
C VAL A 73 -9.11 32.57 11.18
N MET A 74 -8.58 31.35 11.20
CA MET A 74 -8.03 30.75 12.42
C MET A 74 -6.78 31.54 12.85
N PRO A 75 -6.72 32.04 14.10
CA PRO A 75 -5.49 32.66 14.60
C PRO A 75 -4.40 31.60 14.79
N PRO A 76 -3.10 32.00 14.83
CA PRO A 76 -2.01 31.08 15.12
C PRO A 76 -2.29 30.25 16.36
N HIS A 77 -1.89 28.98 16.35
CA HIS A 77 -2.21 28.01 17.42
C HIS A 77 -1.94 28.57 18.84
N GLN A 78 -0.81 29.24 19.05
CA GLN A 78 -0.43 29.86 20.34
C GLN A 78 -1.38 30.96 20.82
N ASN A 79 -2.07 31.63 19.90
CA ASN A 79 -3.07 32.66 20.20
C ASN A 79 -4.43 32.03 20.44
N LEU A 80 -4.80 31.03 19.64
CA LEU A 80 -6.05 30.29 19.80
C LEU A 80 -6.15 29.61 21.19
N GLU A 81 -5.04 29.13 21.73
CA GLU A 81 -4.98 28.53 23.08
C GLU A 81 -5.31 29.50 24.20
N LYS A 82 -5.17 30.82 23.98
CA LYS A 82 -5.43 31.86 24.98
C LYS A 82 -6.88 32.34 24.98
N LEU A 83 -7.66 31.95 23.98
CA LEU A 83 -9.06 32.36 23.80
C LEU A 83 -10.00 31.25 24.27
N THR A 84 -11.11 31.61 24.90
CA THR A 84 -12.22 30.68 25.16
C THR A 84 -13.04 30.45 23.89
N ASP A 85 -13.81 29.35 23.85
CA ASP A 85 -14.70 29.05 22.71
C ASP A 85 -15.72 30.18 22.48
N ASP A 86 -16.22 30.77 23.56
CA ASP A 86 -17.11 31.94 23.51
C ASP A 86 -16.43 33.17 22.90
N GLN A 87 -15.18 33.45 23.27
CA GLN A 87 -14.43 34.58 22.70
C GLN A 87 -14.21 34.40 21.21
N ILE A 88 -13.78 33.21 20.77
CA ILE A 88 -13.58 32.88 19.36
C ILE A 88 -14.91 33.04 18.59
N ARG A 89 -15.99 32.45 19.11
CA ARG A 89 -17.31 32.50 18.50
C ARG A 89 -17.84 33.93 18.36
N GLN A 90 -17.76 34.73 19.42
CA GLN A 90 -18.26 36.11 19.41
C GLN A 90 -17.44 37.03 18.50
N GLU A 91 -16.12 36.83 18.43
CA GLU A 91 -15.27 37.57 17.48
C GLU A 91 -15.66 37.28 16.03
N ILE A 92 -15.86 36.00 15.68
CA ILE A 92 -16.33 35.60 14.34
C ILE A 92 -17.72 36.18 14.07
N LEU A 93 -18.68 36.00 15.00
CA LEU A 93 -20.06 36.45 14.83
C LEU A 93 -20.15 37.96 14.61
N SER A 94 -19.40 38.76 15.36
CA SER A 94 -19.41 40.22 15.24
C SER A 94 -18.98 40.66 13.84
N GLN A 95 -17.94 40.04 13.29
CA GLN A 95 -17.46 40.35 11.95
C GLN A 95 -18.44 39.87 10.88
N LEU A 96 -18.99 38.66 11.04
CA LEU A 96 -19.99 38.12 10.12
C LEU A 96 -21.24 39.01 10.05
N LYS A 97 -21.80 39.44 11.19
CA LYS A 97 -22.96 40.35 11.22
C LYS A 97 -22.66 41.65 10.48
N SER A 98 -21.56 42.31 10.83
CA SER A 98 -21.19 43.59 10.23
C SER A 98 -21.02 43.49 8.70
N ARG A 99 -20.36 42.43 8.22
CA ARG A 99 -20.11 42.21 6.79
C ARG A 99 -21.39 41.87 6.03
N VAL A 100 -22.21 40.97 6.57
CA VAL A 100 -23.44 40.52 5.89
C VAL A 100 -24.48 41.65 5.85
N GLU A 101 -24.66 42.41 6.93
CA GLU A 101 -25.57 43.58 6.91
C GLU A 101 -25.12 44.64 5.92
N SER A 102 -23.82 44.93 5.87
CA SER A 102 -23.27 45.86 4.89
C SER A 102 -23.47 45.35 3.46
N GLY A 103 -23.35 44.04 3.22
CA GLY A 103 -23.58 43.42 1.92
C GLY A 103 -25.05 43.49 1.51
N ILE A 104 -25.98 43.18 2.43
CA ILE A 104 -27.42 43.26 2.22
C ILE A 104 -27.82 44.69 1.85
N GLY A 105 -27.30 45.70 2.55
CA GLY A 105 -27.53 47.10 2.24
C GLY A 105 -27.04 47.53 0.85
N LYS A 106 -26.10 46.77 0.26
CA LYS A 106 -25.58 46.95 -1.10
C LYS A 106 -26.23 46.00 -2.13
N GLY A 107 -27.25 45.23 -1.73
CA GLY A 107 -27.98 44.32 -2.61
C GLY A 107 -27.29 42.98 -2.87
N VAL A 108 -26.36 42.56 -2.02
CA VAL A 108 -25.74 41.22 -2.10
C VAL A 108 -26.70 40.15 -1.60
N GLU A 109 -26.94 39.16 -2.45
CA GLU A 109 -27.85 38.03 -2.18
C GLU A 109 -27.10 36.71 -1.96
N THR A 110 -25.81 36.63 -2.33
CA THR A 110 -24.98 35.43 -2.20
C THR A 110 -23.69 35.73 -1.47
N TYR A 111 -23.33 34.87 -0.52
CA TYR A 111 -22.14 35.00 0.30
C TYR A 111 -21.27 33.74 0.24
N GLU A 112 -19.94 33.91 0.15
CA GLU A 112 -18.96 32.85 0.40
C GLU A 112 -18.28 33.12 1.75
N LEU A 113 -18.58 32.27 2.73
CA LEU A 113 -17.99 32.26 4.06
C LEU A 113 -16.85 31.23 4.08
N GLN A 114 -15.62 31.68 3.90
CA GLN A 114 -14.47 30.79 3.74
C GLN A 114 -13.71 30.63 5.06
N ILE A 115 -13.66 29.40 5.57
CA ILE A 115 -12.90 29.04 6.77
C ILE A 115 -11.45 28.76 6.39
N ILE A 116 -10.53 29.51 6.98
CA ILE A 116 -9.09 29.41 6.75
C ILE A 116 -8.42 28.76 7.97
N GLN A 117 -7.78 27.61 7.76
CA GLN A 117 -7.04 26.90 8.79
C GLN A 117 -5.59 27.44 8.90
N HIS A 118 -5.12 27.66 10.13
CA HIS A 118 -3.71 27.99 10.43
C HIS A 118 -2.92 26.70 10.70
N ILE A 119 -2.85 25.86 9.67
CA ILE A 119 -2.13 24.58 9.68
C ILE A 119 -1.46 24.37 8.32
N GLY A 120 -0.20 23.97 8.35
CA GLY A 120 0.61 23.76 7.15
C GLY A 120 1.18 22.36 7.07
N LYS A 121 1.93 22.07 6.01
CA LYS A 121 2.49 20.71 5.77
C LYS A 121 3.26 20.12 6.96
N GLU A 122 4.04 20.94 7.66
CA GLU A 122 4.87 20.51 8.80
C GLU A 122 4.06 20.18 10.06
N THR A 123 2.92 20.85 10.26
CA THR A 123 2.05 20.66 11.43
C THR A 123 0.80 19.84 11.10
N TYR A 124 0.67 19.41 9.85
CA TYR A 124 -0.54 18.75 9.35
C TYR A 124 -0.86 17.44 10.06
N PHE A 125 0.17 16.62 10.31
CA PHE A 125 0.02 15.33 10.97
C PHE A 125 0.18 15.43 12.50
N ASP A 126 0.26 16.64 13.06
CA ASP A 126 0.36 16.85 14.49
C ASP A 126 -1.04 16.86 15.14
N ASP A 127 -1.24 15.96 16.11
CA ASP A 127 -2.52 15.78 16.80
C ASP A 127 -2.99 17.04 17.55
N LYS A 128 -2.06 17.83 18.09
CA LYS A 128 -2.40 19.05 18.85
C LYS A 128 -2.95 20.12 17.90
N HIS A 129 -2.30 20.31 16.75
CA HIS A 129 -2.77 21.23 15.72
C HIS A 129 -4.08 20.76 15.09
N GLN A 130 -4.26 19.46 14.85
CA GLN A 130 -5.52 18.89 14.35
C GLN A 130 -6.69 19.12 15.32
N LYS A 131 -6.47 18.96 16.64
CA LYS A 131 -7.49 19.29 17.65
C LYS A 131 -7.81 20.79 17.68
N ALA A 132 -6.80 21.65 17.51
CA ALA A 132 -6.99 23.09 17.43
C ALA A 132 -7.81 23.51 16.21
N VAL A 133 -7.54 22.92 15.04
CA VAL A 133 -8.33 23.12 13.82
C VAL A 133 -9.79 22.70 14.04
N ASN A 134 -10.01 21.53 14.63
CA ASN A 134 -11.37 21.04 14.90
C ASN A 134 -12.14 21.96 15.87
N ARG A 135 -11.48 22.38 16.96
CA ARG A 135 -12.03 23.34 17.94
C ARG A 135 -12.42 24.66 17.29
N PHE A 136 -11.54 25.24 16.46
CA PHE A 136 -11.83 26.49 15.77
C PHE A 136 -13.01 26.34 14.79
N GLY A 137 -13.01 25.26 14.00
CA GLY A 137 -14.09 24.98 13.06
C GLY A 137 -15.46 24.83 13.74
N LYS A 138 -15.51 24.16 14.90
CA LYS A 138 -16.73 24.12 15.72
C LYS A 138 -17.23 25.54 16.07
N CYS A 139 -16.34 26.39 16.58
CA CYS A 139 -16.69 27.77 16.95
C CYS A 139 -17.16 28.59 15.73
N ALA A 140 -16.58 28.35 14.56
CA ALA A 140 -17.01 28.97 13.30
C ALA A 140 -18.43 28.53 12.91
N TYR A 141 -18.74 27.22 12.97
CA TYR A 141 -20.09 26.72 12.68
C TYR A 141 -21.13 27.24 13.68
N ASP A 142 -20.79 27.32 14.97
CA ASP A 142 -21.66 27.90 16.00
C ASP A 142 -21.92 29.40 15.72
N ALA A 143 -20.89 30.15 15.33
CA ALA A 143 -21.06 31.57 14.96
C ALA A 143 -21.96 31.74 13.71
N ILE A 144 -21.87 30.84 12.73
CA ILE A 144 -22.75 30.85 11.54
C ILE A 144 -24.20 30.52 11.95
N ALA A 145 -24.41 29.59 12.89
CA ALA A 145 -25.74 29.30 13.43
C ALA A 145 -26.37 30.53 14.11
N GLU A 146 -25.58 31.27 14.89
CA GLU A 146 -26.01 32.52 15.53
C GLU A 146 -26.27 33.63 14.50
N LEU A 147 -25.46 33.74 13.44
CA LEU A 147 -25.71 34.65 12.33
C LEU A 147 -27.06 34.34 11.66
N ARG A 148 -27.36 33.08 11.36
CA ARG A 148 -28.66 32.70 10.79
C ARG A 148 -29.81 33.11 11.70
N SER A 149 -29.69 32.85 13.00
CA SER A 149 -30.72 33.18 13.99
C SER A 149 -30.94 34.68 14.06
N TYR A 150 -29.86 35.46 13.96
CA TYR A 150 -29.89 36.91 13.87
C TYR A 150 -30.63 37.39 12.60
N LEU A 151 -30.23 36.94 11.42
CA LEU A 151 -30.85 37.34 10.15
C LEU A 151 -32.33 36.97 10.08
N ALA A 152 -32.70 35.80 10.60
CA ALA A 152 -34.10 35.37 10.71
C ALA A 152 -34.94 36.30 11.61
N SER A 153 -34.31 36.98 12.57
CA SER A 153 -34.97 37.97 13.44
C SER A 153 -35.09 39.37 12.83
N THR A 154 -34.35 39.66 11.75
CA THR A 154 -34.27 40.99 11.10
C THR A 154 -34.91 41.01 9.70
N ASP A 155 -36.06 40.36 9.54
CA ASP A 155 -36.87 40.24 8.30
C ASP A 155 -36.34 39.33 7.17
N HIS A 156 -35.20 38.65 7.32
CA HIS A 156 -34.70 37.69 6.33
C HIS A 156 -35.12 36.25 6.67
N LYS A 157 -36.28 35.82 6.16
CA LYS A 157 -36.83 34.46 6.45
C LYS A 157 -36.36 33.36 5.49
N ASN A 158 -35.93 33.73 4.29
CA ASN A 158 -35.49 32.78 3.25
C ASN A 158 -33.95 32.74 3.24
N LEU A 159 -33.38 31.79 3.98
CA LEU A 159 -31.93 31.62 4.13
C LEU A 159 -31.54 30.19 3.73
N SER A 160 -30.54 30.05 2.86
CA SER A 160 -29.98 28.77 2.44
C SER A 160 -28.48 28.71 2.70
N PHE A 161 -28.00 27.57 3.21
CA PHE A 161 -26.60 27.33 3.56
C PHE A 161 -26.10 26.03 2.92
N HIS A 162 -24.98 26.12 2.20
CA HIS A 162 -24.42 25.01 1.44
C HIS A 162 -22.94 24.82 1.77
N GLY A 163 -22.51 23.58 2.02
CA GLY A 163 -21.11 23.24 2.29
C GLY A 163 -20.34 22.89 1.02
N ILE A 164 -19.16 23.48 0.80
CA ILE A 164 -18.20 23.05 -0.24
C ILE A 164 -16.84 22.85 0.41
N LEU A 165 -16.49 21.59 0.67
CA LEU A 165 -15.45 21.25 1.64
C LEU A 165 -14.42 20.32 1.01
N GLY A 166 -13.15 20.68 1.17
CA GLY A 166 -12.01 19.90 0.73
C GLY A 166 -11.15 19.42 1.91
N SER A 167 -10.42 18.33 1.73
CA SER A 167 -9.36 17.90 2.65
C SER A 167 -9.79 17.88 4.14
N ASN A 168 -9.16 18.69 5.01
CA ASN A 168 -9.50 18.74 6.44
C ASN A 168 -10.89 19.32 6.71
N GLY A 169 -11.39 20.21 5.85
CA GLY A 169 -12.72 20.80 6.01
C GLY A 169 -13.81 19.74 6.10
N THR A 170 -13.66 18.63 5.37
CA THR A 170 -14.60 17.52 5.46
C THR A 170 -14.59 16.85 6.83
N LYS A 171 -13.40 16.69 7.43
CA LYS A 171 -13.23 16.06 8.75
C LYS A 171 -13.89 16.93 9.83
N VAL A 172 -13.53 18.21 9.86
CA VAL A 172 -14.09 19.20 10.78
C VAL A 172 -15.61 19.29 10.64
N PHE A 173 -16.13 19.32 9.41
CA PHE A 173 -17.57 19.28 9.19
C PHE A 173 -18.20 18.01 9.76
N SER A 174 -17.65 16.84 9.44
CA SER A 174 -18.22 15.55 9.88
C SER A 174 -18.16 15.32 11.40
N GLU A 175 -17.24 15.96 12.10
CA GLU A 175 -17.06 15.82 13.55
C GLU A 175 -17.91 16.84 14.35
N ASN A 176 -18.50 17.84 13.70
CA ASN A 176 -19.23 18.93 14.36
C ASN A 176 -20.71 19.04 13.90
N ILE A 177 -21.35 17.90 13.65
CA ILE A 177 -22.74 17.81 13.17
C ILE A 177 -23.70 18.68 14.00
N ASP A 178 -23.59 18.64 15.34
CA ASP A 178 -24.46 19.41 16.23
C ASP A 178 -24.38 20.93 16.02
N ALA A 179 -23.23 21.44 15.56
CA ALA A 179 -23.02 22.87 15.33
C ALA A 179 -23.70 23.36 14.03
N TRP A 180 -23.88 22.50 13.02
CA TRP A 180 -24.40 22.93 11.70
C TRP A 180 -25.69 22.25 11.24
N LYS A 181 -26.10 21.11 11.81
CA LYS A 181 -27.25 20.31 11.34
C LYS A 181 -28.58 21.07 11.29
N MET A 182 -28.71 22.14 12.08
CA MET A 182 -29.94 22.93 12.18
C MET A 182 -30.11 23.94 11.04
N TYR A 183 -29.08 24.14 10.21
CA TYR A 183 -29.11 25.15 9.17
C TYR A 183 -28.51 24.75 7.83
N MET A 184 -27.60 23.77 7.79
CA MET A 184 -26.98 23.36 6.53
C MET A 184 -28.00 22.59 5.66
N ASN A 185 -28.24 23.07 4.45
CA ASN A 185 -29.16 22.45 3.51
C ASN A 185 -28.51 21.25 2.81
N ASP A 186 -27.25 21.39 2.39
CA ASP A 186 -26.54 20.35 1.67
C ASP A 186 -25.02 20.52 1.72
N ALA A 187 -24.28 19.49 1.29
CA ALA A 187 -22.83 19.55 1.23
C ALA A 187 -22.22 18.79 0.04
N THR A 188 -21.15 19.37 -0.50
CA THR A 188 -20.30 18.77 -1.51
C THR A 188 -18.88 18.61 -0.97
N PHE A 189 -18.39 17.38 -0.99
CA PHE A 189 -17.09 16.99 -0.46
C PHE A 189 -16.14 16.67 -1.60
N PHE A 190 -14.94 17.24 -1.56
CA PHE A 190 -13.86 16.95 -2.51
C PHE A 190 -12.68 16.34 -1.76
N ASP A 191 -12.21 15.16 -2.20
CA ASP A 191 -11.01 14.49 -1.69
C ASP A 191 -10.86 14.52 -0.16
N GLY A 192 -11.97 14.19 0.52
CA GLY A 192 -12.15 14.50 1.94
C GLY A 192 -11.36 13.60 2.90
N ARG A 193 -10.92 14.16 4.03
CA ARG A 193 -10.22 13.45 5.11
C ARG A 193 -11.14 12.90 6.20
N ALA A 194 -12.45 13.11 6.06
CA ALA A 194 -13.44 12.56 6.97
C ALA A 194 -13.45 11.04 6.89
N PHE A 195 -13.40 10.37 8.05
CA PHE A 195 -13.53 8.92 8.11
C PHE A 195 -14.95 8.48 7.79
N LYS A 196 -15.07 7.21 7.36
CA LYS A 196 -16.36 6.60 7.01
C LYS A 196 -17.41 6.77 8.11
N THR A 197 -17.07 6.50 9.38
CA THR A 197 -18.05 6.52 10.48
C THR A 197 -18.65 7.91 10.73
N PRO A 198 -17.87 8.98 10.96
CA PRO A 198 -18.45 10.34 11.06
C PRO A 198 -19.24 10.76 9.81
N MET A 199 -18.82 10.31 8.62
CA MET A 199 -19.55 10.63 7.40
C MET A 199 -20.92 9.96 7.30
N ILE A 200 -21.10 8.76 7.88
CA ILE A 200 -22.42 8.11 7.95
C ILE A 200 -23.41 9.01 8.70
N ASP A 201 -22.98 9.56 9.84
CA ASP A 201 -23.84 10.43 10.65
C ASP A 201 -24.08 11.77 9.96
N THR A 202 -23.09 12.28 9.23
CA THR A 202 -23.21 13.47 8.37
C THR A 202 -24.27 13.26 7.29
N ILE A 203 -24.24 12.12 6.59
CA ILE A 203 -25.22 11.77 5.54
C ILE A 203 -26.62 11.66 6.12
N ARG A 204 -26.77 11.07 7.31
CA ARG A 204 -28.05 10.98 8.01
C ARG A 204 -28.60 12.35 8.43
N ALA A 205 -27.72 13.25 8.87
CA ALA A 205 -28.10 14.58 9.31
C ALA A 205 -28.55 15.49 8.14
N LEU A 206 -27.88 15.42 6.99
CA LEU A 206 -28.22 16.22 5.81
C LEU A 206 -29.37 15.62 4.97
N GLY A 207 -29.57 14.31 5.03
CA GLY A 207 -30.35 13.57 4.04
C GLY A 207 -29.45 13.12 2.87
N PRO A 208 -29.49 11.84 2.46
CA PRO A 208 -28.63 11.31 1.40
C PRO A 208 -28.68 12.08 0.07
N GLU A 209 -29.84 12.57 -0.34
CA GLU A 209 -30.05 13.36 -1.56
C GLU A 209 -29.31 14.71 -1.56
N ASN A 210 -28.89 15.17 -0.38
CA ASN A 210 -28.19 16.44 -0.17
C ASN A 210 -26.68 16.25 0.00
N VAL A 211 -26.14 15.08 -0.34
CA VAL A 211 -24.71 14.77 -0.18
C VAL A 211 -24.08 14.39 -1.51
N ARG A 212 -22.99 15.09 -1.84
CA ARG A 212 -22.14 14.83 -3.01
C ARG A 212 -20.70 14.57 -2.55
N ILE A 213 -20.09 13.49 -3.02
CA ILE A 213 -18.69 13.14 -2.75
C ILE A 213 -17.98 12.98 -4.10
N PHE A 214 -17.00 13.84 -4.35
CA PHE A 214 -16.16 13.81 -5.54
C PHE A 214 -14.72 13.48 -5.17
N ASN A 215 -14.15 12.51 -5.88
CA ASN A 215 -12.74 12.18 -5.80
C ASN A 215 -12.05 12.57 -7.12
N THR A 216 -10.98 13.35 -7.03
CA THR A 216 -10.25 13.81 -8.20
C THR A 216 -9.14 12.83 -8.59
N ALA A 217 -9.01 12.57 -9.89
CA ALA A 217 -7.94 11.73 -10.42
C ALA A 217 -6.59 12.40 -10.17
N GLY A 218 -5.66 11.66 -9.58
CA GLY A 218 -4.31 12.14 -9.29
C GLY A 218 -4.12 12.81 -7.93
N ASP A 219 -5.12 12.89 -7.04
CA ASP A 219 -4.89 13.35 -5.65
C ASP A 219 -4.25 12.24 -4.80
N LEU A 220 -2.93 12.05 -4.91
CA LEU A 220 -2.17 10.97 -4.26
C LEU A 220 -2.37 10.84 -2.73
N PRO A 221 -2.49 11.92 -1.93
CA PRO A 221 -2.67 11.79 -0.49
C PRO A 221 -4.03 11.17 -0.10
N ALA A 222 -5.09 11.34 -0.89
CA ALA A 222 -6.45 10.85 -0.61
C ALA A 222 -6.57 9.31 -0.48
N PRO A 223 -6.17 8.51 -1.47
CA PRO A 223 -6.28 7.06 -1.38
C PRO A 223 -5.12 6.39 -0.61
N ASN A 224 -3.95 7.02 -0.50
CA ASN A 224 -2.74 6.36 0.02
C ASN A 224 -2.43 6.63 1.49
N ILE A 225 -2.68 7.85 1.99
CA ILE A 225 -2.36 8.24 3.37
C ILE A 225 -3.59 8.08 4.27
N PHE A 226 -4.80 8.30 3.74
CA PHE A 226 -6.05 8.28 4.49
C PHE A 226 -7.00 7.21 3.96
N LYS A 227 -6.54 5.94 3.97
CA LYS A 227 -7.24 4.79 3.36
C LYS A 227 -8.69 4.60 3.80
N HIS A 228 -9.04 5.01 5.02
CA HIS A 228 -10.38 4.88 5.58
C HIS A 228 -11.23 6.17 5.48
N SER A 229 -10.69 7.21 4.82
CA SER A 229 -11.41 8.46 4.59
C SER A 229 -12.18 8.43 3.28
N ILE A 230 -13.13 9.37 3.13
CA ILE A 230 -13.90 9.55 1.89
C ILE A 230 -13.06 10.04 0.70
N GLY A 231 -11.80 10.40 0.91
CA GLY A 231 -10.80 10.63 -0.13
C GLY A 231 -10.40 9.34 -0.84
N ASN A 232 -10.53 8.18 -0.17
CA ASN A 232 -10.45 6.90 -0.83
C ASN A 232 -11.78 6.60 -1.52
N HIS A 233 -11.75 6.47 -2.84
CA HIS A 233 -12.95 6.28 -3.63
C HIS A 233 -13.69 4.98 -3.32
N ASP A 234 -13.01 3.93 -2.84
CA ASP A 234 -13.70 2.70 -2.42
C ASP A 234 -14.51 2.91 -1.13
N VAL A 235 -14.08 3.83 -0.26
CA VAL A 235 -14.88 4.26 0.90
C VAL A 235 -16.12 5.03 0.43
N ALA A 236 -15.96 5.94 -0.55
CA ALA A 236 -17.08 6.68 -1.13
C ALA A 236 -18.09 5.74 -1.81
N LYS A 237 -17.63 4.75 -2.59
CA LYS A 237 -18.49 3.69 -3.17
C LYS A 237 -19.23 2.91 -2.09
N SER A 238 -18.54 2.51 -1.03
CA SER A 238 -19.18 1.81 0.07
C SER A 238 -20.26 2.65 0.77
N LEU A 239 -20.05 3.98 0.88
CA LEU A 239 -21.10 4.89 1.37
C LEU A 239 -22.28 4.98 0.39
N LYS A 240 -22.03 4.97 -0.93
CA LYS A 240 -23.07 4.95 -1.97
C LYS A 240 -23.90 3.67 -1.93
N ASP A 241 -23.29 2.53 -1.65
CA ASP A 241 -24.00 1.26 -1.50
C ASP A 241 -24.93 1.27 -0.28
N MET A 242 -24.50 1.90 0.83
CA MET A 242 -25.33 2.07 2.03
C MET A 242 -26.40 3.15 1.87
N PHE A 243 -26.11 4.21 1.11
CA PHE A 243 -26.99 5.34 0.89
C PHE A 243 -27.15 5.61 -0.61
N PRO A 244 -28.03 4.87 -1.30
CA PRO A 244 -28.14 4.95 -2.77
C PRO A 244 -28.48 6.32 -3.32
N ALA A 245 -29.01 7.25 -2.51
CA ALA A 245 -29.37 8.59 -2.95
C ALA A 245 -28.20 9.60 -2.93
N ILE A 246 -27.05 9.30 -2.30
CA ILE A 246 -25.89 10.20 -2.36
C ILE A 246 -25.32 10.24 -3.77
N THR A 247 -24.67 11.33 -4.15
CA THR A 247 -23.92 11.40 -5.41
C THR A 247 -22.46 11.06 -5.14
N VAL A 248 -21.92 10.07 -5.84
CA VAL A 248 -20.48 9.74 -5.81
C VAL A 248 -19.93 9.85 -7.21
N GLY A 249 -18.92 10.70 -7.39
CA GLY A 249 -18.32 10.96 -8.69
C GLY A 249 -16.81 10.85 -8.68
N TRP A 250 -16.26 10.34 -9.77
CA TRP A 250 -14.85 10.40 -10.10
C TRP A 250 -14.62 11.53 -11.11
N VAL A 251 -13.71 12.44 -10.79
CA VAL A 251 -13.48 13.68 -11.54
C VAL A 251 -12.06 13.66 -12.12
N ASP A 252 -11.95 13.55 -13.44
CA ASP A 252 -10.67 13.45 -14.14
C ASP A 252 -10.36 14.74 -14.92
N PRO A 253 -9.30 15.51 -14.57
CA PRO A 253 -8.96 16.74 -15.27
C PRO A 253 -8.61 16.50 -16.75
N LEU A 254 -9.21 17.27 -17.68
CA LEU A 254 -8.89 17.13 -19.11
C LEU A 254 -7.61 17.86 -19.54
N ASP A 255 -7.19 18.86 -18.77
CA ASP A 255 -5.89 19.51 -18.94
C ASP A 255 -4.83 18.72 -18.18
N ARG A 256 -3.61 18.57 -18.73
CA ARG A 256 -2.46 17.97 -18.02
C ARG A 256 -2.14 18.79 -16.78
N ILE A 257 -2.74 18.43 -15.67
CA ILE A 257 -2.57 19.09 -14.39
C ILE A 257 -2.19 18.02 -13.38
N ASP A 258 -0.87 17.88 -13.25
CA ASP A 258 -0.05 17.60 -12.06
C ASP A 258 -0.63 16.75 -10.91
N ILE A 259 0.21 15.82 -10.47
CA ILE A 259 -0.02 14.66 -9.57
C ILE A 259 -0.23 15.06 -8.09
N PHE A 260 -0.25 16.37 -7.76
CA PHE A 260 -0.29 16.87 -6.38
C PHE A 260 -1.21 18.08 -6.18
N GLY A 261 -2.52 17.91 -6.44
CA GLY A 261 -3.57 18.75 -5.84
C GLY A 261 -4.07 19.96 -6.65
N LYS A 262 -3.51 20.24 -7.83
CA LYS A 262 -4.08 21.29 -8.71
C LYS A 262 -5.43 20.88 -9.31
N GLY A 263 -5.64 19.59 -9.56
CA GLY A 263 -6.94 19.03 -9.98
C GLY A 263 -8.02 19.17 -8.89
N HIS A 264 -7.68 18.84 -7.65
CA HIS A 264 -8.51 19.05 -6.45
C HIS A 264 -9.00 20.49 -6.33
N LEU A 265 -8.05 21.44 -6.27
CA LEU A 265 -8.38 22.87 -6.15
C LEU A 265 -9.13 23.39 -7.38
N ALA A 266 -8.88 22.87 -8.57
CA ALA A 266 -9.61 23.26 -9.78
C ALA A 266 -11.05 22.73 -9.78
N ALA A 267 -11.27 21.50 -9.29
CA ALA A 267 -12.60 20.89 -9.21
C ALA A 267 -13.49 21.59 -8.18
N MET A 268 -12.90 22.08 -7.09
CA MET A 268 -13.60 22.86 -6.06
C MET A 268 -13.97 24.29 -6.48
N LYS A 269 -13.34 24.84 -7.53
CA LYS A 269 -13.57 26.22 -7.97
C LYS A 269 -14.67 26.28 -9.01
N TYR A 270 -15.61 27.20 -8.86
CA TYR A 270 -16.54 27.56 -9.92
C TYR A 270 -15.79 28.21 -11.10
N ASN A 271 -15.54 27.43 -12.15
CA ASN A 271 -14.86 27.88 -13.36
C ASN A 271 -15.46 27.20 -14.60
N PRO A 272 -16.21 27.93 -15.45
CA PRO A 272 -16.81 27.38 -16.67
C PRO A 272 -15.81 26.86 -17.70
N GLU A 273 -14.57 27.37 -17.70
CA GLU A 273 -13.52 27.02 -18.66
C GLU A 273 -12.78 25.73 -18.29
N LYS A 274 -12.69 25.41 -16.99
CA LYS A 274 -12.00 24.21 -16.52
C LYS A 274 -12.86 22.98 -16.71
N LYS A 275 -12.47 22.10 -17.63
CA LYS A 275 -13.22 20.90 -17.99
C LYS A 275 -12.62 19.63 -17.39
N PHE A 276 -13.51 18.72 -17.01
CA PHE A 276 -13.25 17.43 -16.42
C PHE A 276 -14.04 16.35 -17.15
N LEU A 277 -13.52 15.14 -17.16
CA LEU A 277 -14.27 13.93 -17.47
C LEU A 277 -14.83 13.39 -16.15
N VAL A 278 -16.15 13.41 -16.00
CA VAL A 278 -16.83 13.02 -14.76
C VAL A 278 -17.57 11.72 -14.98
N LYS A 279 -17.34 10.73 -14.11
CA LYS A 279 -18.06 9.46 -14.08
C LYS A 279 -18.75 9.32 -12.73
N LEU A 280 -20.03 8.99 -12.72
CA LEU A 280 -20.77 8.75 -11.48
C LEU A 280 -20.76 7.27 -11.14
N TRP A 281 -20.55 6.93 -9.87
CA TRP A 281 -20.69 5.55 -9.41
C TRP A 281 -22.16 5.24 -9.16
N ASN A 282 -22.70 4.33 -9.95
CA ASN A 282 -23.94 3.63 -9.66
C ASN A 282 -23.53 2.31 -8.99
N SER A 283 -24.31 1.75 -8.08
CA SER A 283 -23.96 0.54 -7.31
C SER A 283 -23.52 -0.67 -8.17
N SER A 284 -23.78 -0.66 -9.47
CA SER A 284 -23.36 -1.66 -10.46
C SER A 284 -22.16 -1.28 -11.34
N GLY A 285 -21.61 -0.07 -11.21
CA GLY A 285 -20.48 0.44 -12.01
C GLY A 285 -20.58 1.92 -12.34
N TYR A 286 -19.60 2.43 -13.10
CA TYR A 286 -19.59 3.83 -13.52
C TYR A 286 -20.62 4.12 -14.62
N SER A 287 -21.22 5.31 -14.53
CA SER A 287 -21.92 5.92 -15.66
C SER A 287 -20.96 6.19 -16.82
N LYS A 288 -21.52 6.38 -18.02
CA LYS A 288 -20.74 6.88 -19.15
C LYS A 288 -20.08 8.22 -18.74
N PRO A 289 -18.77 8.40 -18.98
CA PRO A 289 -18.11 9.67 -18.70
C PRO A 289 -18.75 10.83 -19.46
N GLU A 290 -18.98 11.92 -18.75
CA GLU A 290 -19.50 13.17 -19.29
C GLU A 290 -18.45 14.27 -19.15
N ARG A 291 -18.35 15.15 -20.14
CA ARG A 291 -17.47 16.32 -20.07
C ARG A 291 -18.19 17.45 -19.36
N LEU A 292 -17.75 17.78 -18.15
CA LEU A 292 -18.35 18.80 -17.30
C LEU A 292 -17.30 19.84 -16.93
N SER A 293 -17.71 21.08 -16.73
CA SER A 293 -16.89 22.09 -16.09
C SER A 293 -16.92 21.95 -14.57
N SER A 294 -15.98 22.55 -13.85
CA SER A 294 -16.11 22.65 -12.39
C SER A 294 -17.33 23.48 -11.99
N ALA A 295 -17.74 24.48 -12.79
CA ALA A 295 -19.02 25.17 -12.60
C ALA A 295 -20.21 24.21 -12.64
N ASP A 296 -20.21 23.23 -13.56
CA ASP A 296 -21.25 22.20 -13.65
C ASP A 296 -21.26 21.27 -12.42
N LEU A 297 -20.11 21.02 -11.78
CA LEU A 297 -20.04 20.24 -10.53
C LEU A 297 -20.82 20.89 -9.38
N HIS A 298 -20.93 22.22 -9.40
CA HIS A 298 -21.70 22.99 -8.43
C HIS A 298 -23.15 23.17 -8.88
N SER A 299 -23.41 23.53 -10.15
CA SER A 299 -24.74 23.95 -10.60
C SER A 299 -25.66 22.80 -11.00
N LYS A 300 -25.14 21.75 -11.66
CA LYS A 300 -25.94 20.65 -12.23
C LYS A 300 -26.65 19.81 -11.16
N TRP A 301 -26.16 19.89 -9.92
CA TRP A 301 -26.64 19.08 -8.80
C TRP A 301 -26.97 19.90 -7.56
N ALA A 302 -27.03 21.23 -7.66
CA ALA A 302 -27.44 22.13 -6.59
C ALA A 302 -28.98 22.26 -6.44
N SER A 303 -29.78 21.65 -7.31
CA SER A 303 -31.24 21.75 -7.24
C SER A 303 -31.93 20.43 -7.58
N THR A 304 -32.40 19.71 -6.55
CA THR A 304 -33.43 18.69 -6.73
C THR A 304 -34.79 19.27 -6.34
N SER A 305 -35.43 19.96 -7.29
CA SER A 305 -36.87 20.17 -7.28
C SER A 305 -37.44 20.03 -8.69
N VAL A 306 -38.02 18.86 -8.96
CA VAL A 306 -39.08 18.53 -9.94
C VAL A 306 -38.84 18.88 -11.42
N SER A 307 -38.63 17.87 -12.26
CA SER A 307 -39.68 17.34 -13.17
C SER A 307 -39.13 16.23 -14.07
N THR A 308 -39.90 15.14 -14.15
CA THR A 308 -39.79 14.09 -15.15
C THR A 308 -40.22 14.61 -16.52
N THR A 309 -39.44 14.36 -17.57
CA THR A 309 -39.96 14.04 -18.92
C THR A 309 -38.88 13.36 -19.75
N GLN A 310 -39.25 12.20 -20.32
CA GLN A 310 -38.56 11.57 -21.45
C GLN A 310 -38.69 12.48 -22.68
N GLU A 311 -37.68 12.52 -23.56
CA GLU A 311 -37.82 12.02 -24.94
C GLU A 311 -36.53 12.07 -25.78
N SER A 312 -36.36 10.98 -26.53
CA SER A 312 -35.68 10.71 -27.81
C SER A 312 -34.75 11.73 -28.52
N GLY A 313 -33.62 11.18 -28.99
CA GLY A 313 -33.27 11.18 -30.42
C GLY A 313 -32.24 12.21 -30.91
N VAL A 314 -31.17 11.71 -31.54
CA VAL A 314 -30.71 12.03 -32.91
C VAL A 314 -29.22 11.68 -33.06
N SER A 315 -28.92 10.89 -34.09
CA SER A 315 -27.56 10.56 -34.53
C SER A 315 -26.92 11.71 -35.32
N MET A 316 -25.63 11.95 -35.14
CA MET A 316 -24.79 12.56 -36.16
C MET A 316 -23.50 11.75 -36.33
N LYS A 317 -23.35 11.16 -37.52
CA LYS A 317 -22.09 10.63 -38.03
C LYS A 317 -21.28 11.82 -38.58
N MET A 318 -20.06 12.00 -38.10
CA MET A 318 -19.04 12.77 -38.82
C MET A 318 -17.84 11.87 -39.11
N LYS A 319 -17.53 11.81 -40.41
CA LYS A 319 -16.41 11.13 -41.04
C LYS A 319 -15.25 12.13 -41.07
N VAL A 320 -14.06 11.75 -40.62
CA VAL A 320 -12.84 12.52 -40.86
C VAL A 320 -11.78 11.55 -41.36
N GLU A 321 -11.27 11.84 -42.56
CA GLU A 321 -10.16 11.14 -43.22
C GLU A 321 -8.82 11.48 -42.55
N PRO A 322 -7.81 10.60 -42.63
CA PRO A 322 -6.52 10.80 -41.99
C PRO A 322 -5.59 11.57 -42.93
N ASP A 323 -4.90 12.60 -42.42
CA ASP A 323 -3.52 12.88 -42.86
C ASP A 323 -2.80 13.87 -41.95
N SER A 324 -1.66 13.42 -41.41
CA SER A 324 -0.32 14.01 -41.59
C SER A 324 0.57 13.74 -40.36
N VAL A 325 1.53 12.84 -40.57
CA VAL A 325 2.62 12.51 -39.65
C VAL A 325 3.74 13.53 -39.87
N HIS A 326 4.07 14.32 -38.85
CA HIS A 326 5.35 15.03 -38.80
C HIS A 326 6.38 14.19 -38.02
N LYS A 327 7.45 13.79 -38.72
CA LYS A 327 8.69 13.26 -38.12
C LYS A 327 9.54 14.44 -37.65
N ASP A 328 10.07 14.38 -36.43
CA ASP A 328 11.23 15.18 -36.02
C ASP A 328 12.50 14.33 -36.07
N SER A 329 13.56 14.98 -36.51
CA SER A 329 14.78 14.51 -37.14
C SER A 329 15.99 15.06 -36.37
N THR A 330 16.32 14.50 -35.22
CA THR A 330 17.51 14.97 -34.48
C THR A 330 18.49 13.89 -34.00
N GLY A 331 18.17 12.59 -34.04
CA GLY A 331 19.18 11.53 -33.82
C GLY A 331 19.90 11.57 -32.44
N THR A 332 19.46 12.41 -31.51
CA THR A 332 20.10 12.62 -30.20
C THR A 332 19.79 11.46 -29.23
N LEU A 333 18.69 10.75 -29.46
CA LEU A 333 18.23 9.66 -28.57
C LEU A 333 19.09 8.39 -28.66
N ASP A 334 19.65 8.09 -29.83
CA ASP A 334 20.46 6.88 -30.03
C ASP A 334 21.89 6.99 -29.49
N LYS A 335 22.36 8.22 -29.30
CA LYS A 335 23.68 8.49 -28.70
C LYS A 335 23.62 8.36 -27.16
N LEU A 336 22.56 8.91 -26.54
CA LEU A 336 22.30 8.78 -25.11
C LEU A 336 22.06 7.33 -24.67
N LYS A 337 21.37 6.51 -25.48
CA LYS A 337 21.22 5.07 -25.21
C LYS A 337 22.55 4.32 -25.20
N LYS A 338 23.49 4.67 -26.09
CA LYS A 338 24.81 4.01 -26.16
C LYS A 338 25.76 4.43 -25.05
N ASP A 339 25.66 5.66 -24.56
CA ASP A 339 26.56 6.15 -23.51
C ASP A 339 26.13 5.68 -22.11
N VAL A 340 24.82 5.52 -21.85
CA VAL A 340 24.29 4.91 -20.62
C VAL A 340 24.62 3.41 -20.51
N LEU A 341 24.60 2.69 -21.63
CA LEU A 341 24.99 1.27 -21.67
C LEU A 341 26.50 1.05 -21.44
N LYS A 342 27.34 2.06 -21.68
CA LYS A 342 28.79 1.97 -21.47
C LYS A 342 29.22 2.29 -20.05
N SER A 343 28.51 3.18 -19.34
CA SER A 343 28.90 3.58 -17.97
C SER A 343 28.49 2.56 -16.89
N GLN A 344 27.70 1.54 -17.23
CA GLN A 344 27.33 0.44 -16.32
C GLN A 344 28.20 -0.82 -16.49
N GLN A 345 29.16 -0.81 -17.43
CA GLN A 345 30.05 -1.95 -17.69
C GLN A 345 31.44 -1.85 -17.03
N SER A 346 31.74 -0.79 -16.29
CA SER A 346 33.03 -0.61 -15.61
C SER A 346 32.87 -0.68 -14.09
N ASP A 347 32.62 -1.88 -13.59
CA ASP A 347 33.15 -2.45 -12.34
C ASP A 347 32.62 -3.89 -12.23
N ASP A 348 33.04 -4.68 -13.22
CA ASP A 348 32.77 -6.11 -13.35
C ASP A 348 33.69 -6.87 -12.38
N MET A 349 33.25 -7.03 -11.13
CA MET A 349 33.67 -8.17 -10.30
C MET A 349 32.94 -9.40 -10.83
N SER A 350 33.54 -9.98 -11.88
CA SER A 350 32.99 -11.10 -12.63
C SER A 350 32.79 -12.34 -11.76
N TRP A 351 31.58 -12.54 -11.24
CA TRP A 351 31.07 -13.89 -10.99
C TRP A 351 30.53 -14.40 -12.30
N SER A 352 31.44 -14.93 -13.13
CA SER A 352 31.09 -15.49 -14.42
C SER A 352 30.07 -16.63 -14.23
N VAL A 353 28.82 -16.38 -14.60
CA VAL A 353 27.90 -17.45 -15.02
C VAL A 353 28.46 -17.97 -16.34
N LYS A 354 29.42 -18.90 -16.24
CA LYS A 354 29.77 -19.76 -17.37
C LYS A 354 28.56 -20.67 -17.61
N GLY A 355 27.67 -20.22 -18.50
CA GLY A 355 26.71 -21.07 -19.18
C GLY A 355 27.44 -22.15 -19.97
N LYS A 356 27.82 -23.24 -19.29
CA LYS A 356 27.88 -24.55 -19.91
C LYS A 356 26.45 -25.09 -19.81
N ASN A 357 25.94 -25.66 -20.90
CA ASN A 357 24.73 -26.49 -20.92
C ASN A 357 24.78 -27.51 -19.76
N GLN A 358 24.25 -27.13 -18.59
CA GLN A 358 23.95 -28.06 -17.51
C GLN A 358 22.64 -28.73 -17.90
N ALA A 359 22.61 -30.06 -17.89
CA ALA A 359 21.36 -30.79 -18.03
C ALA A 359 20.34 -30.23 -17.03
N ALA A 360 19.08 -30.10 -17.44
CA ALA A 360 18.02 -29.58 -16.59
C ALA A 360 18.00 -30.35 -15.26
N ARG A 361 18.08 -29.65 -14.13
CA ARG A 361 17.94 -30.27 -12.80
C ARG A 361 16.50 -30.77 -12.65
N ILE A 362 16.33 -31.85 -11.90
CA ILE A 362 15.03 -32.42 -11.58
C ILE A 362 14.85 -32.31 -10.07
N HIS A 363 13.68 -31.91 -9.61
CA HIS A 363 13.41 -31.77 -8.18
C HIS A 363 13.40 -33.15 -7.49
N PRO A 364 14.01 -33.33 -6.30
CA PRO A 364 14.15 -34.66 -5.68
C PRO A 364 12.85 -35.34 -5.27
N SER A 365 11.78 -34.58 -5.07
CA SER A 365 10.44 -35.14 -4.82
C SER A 365 9.97 -36.12 -5.90
N SER A 366 10.52 -36.06 -7.13
CA SER A 366 10.23 -37.00 -8.22
C SER A 366 11.27 -38.11 -8.43
N SER A 367 12.38 -38.13 -7.68
CA SER A 367 13.39 -39.21 -7.78
C SER A 367 13.00 -40.42 -6.94
N GLU A 368 13.09 -41.64 -7.47
CA GLU A 368 12.79 -42.84 -6.69
C GLU A 368 14.00 -43.40 -5.92
N GLU A 369 15.22 -42.97 -6.30
CA GLU A 369 16.47 -43.47 -5.76
C GLU A 369 16.71 -42.98 -4.32
N LYS A 370 16.60 -43.90 -3.36
CA LYS A 370 16.87 -43.61 -1.95
C LYS A 370 18.27 -44.07 -1.56
N ILE A 371 18.92 -43.24 -0.75
CA ILE A 371 20.20 -43.52 -0.10
C ILE A 371 19.99 -43.58 1.40
N CYS A 372 20.56 -44.60 2.01
CA CYS A 372 20.70 -44.73 3.45
C CYS A 372 22.12 -44.36 3.86
N LEU A 373 22.27 -43.64 4.97
CA LEU A 373 23.56 -43.22 5.52
C LEU A 373 23.60 -43.47 7.03
N SER A 374 24.61 -44.21 7.49
CA SER A 374 24.84 -44.49 8.91
C SER A 374 25.53 -43.32 9.61
N LEU A 375 24.90 -42.78 10.66
CA LEU A 375 25.53 -41.74 11.49
C LEU A 375 26.66 -42.29 12.37
N ARG A 376 26.60 -43.57 12.79
CA ARG A 376 27.71 -44.20 13.53
C ARG A 376 28.96 -44.36 12.67
N VAL A 377 28.80 -44.87 11.46
CA VAL A 377 29.94 -45.09 10.55
C VAL A 377 30.46 -43.76 10.02
N LEU A 378 29.58 -42.79 9.74
CA LEU A 378 29.98 -41.46 9.32
C LEU A 378 30.92 -40.77 10.32
N SER A 379 30.69 -40.91 11.63
CA SER A 379 31.60 -40.30 12.63
C SER A 379 32.98 -40.94 12.61
N VAL A 380 33.07 -42.27 12.44
CA VAL A 380 34.35 -42.98 12.36
C VAL A 380 35.09 -42.66 11.06
N GLU A 381 34.40 -42.63 9.92
CA GLU A 381 35.03 -42.33 8.62
C GLU A 381 35.46 -40.86 8.53
N ALA A 382 34.77 -39.94 9.21
CA ALA A 382 35.11 -38.52 9.23
C ALA A 382 36.35 -38.16 10.07
N GLU A 383 36.84 -39.08 10.91
CA GLU A 383 38.13 -38.94 11.57
C GLU A 383 39.31 -39.17 10.59
N LYS A 384 39.07 -39.90 9.49
CA LYS A 384 40.10 -40.17 8.48
C LYS A 384 40.29 -38.93 7.61
N LYS A 385 41.51 -38.39 7.58
CA LYS A 385 41.89 -37.23 6.77
C LYS A 385 42.79 -37.64 5.59
N PRO A 386 42.59 -37.09 4.37
CA PRO A 386 41.50 -36.18 3.98
C PRO A 386 40.13 -36.88 3.96
N LEU A 387 39.06 -36.10 4.14
CA LEU A 387 37.69 -36.63 4.05
C LEU A 387 37.43 -37.16 2.64
N SER A 388 36.81 -38.32 2.52
CA SER A 388 36.32 -38.81 1.23
C SER A 388 35.08 -38.02 0.78
N ASP A 389 34.85 -37.95 -0.53
CA ASP A 389 33.69 -37.23 -1.08
C ASP A 389 32.37 -37.73 -0.50
N GLY A 390 32.24 -39.05 -0.30
CA GLY A 390 31.06 -39.66 0.31
C GLY A 390 30.83 -39.26 1.76
N VAL A 391 31.89 -39.03 2.54
CA VAL A 391 31.76 -38.49 3.91
C VAL A 391 31.43 -37.01 3.87
N MET A 392 32.13 -36.24 3.03
CA MET A 392 31.96 -34.79 2.93
C MET A 392 30.54 -34.39 2.49
N THR A 393 29.97 -35.12 1.52
CA THR A 393 28.67 -34.82 0.88
C THR A 393 27.51 -35.67 1.40
N LEU A 394 27.68 -36.33 2.56
CA LEU A 394 26.66 -37.22 3.14
C LEU A 394 26.14 -38.27 2.13
N ALA A 395 27.07 -38.92 1.44
CA ALA A 395 26.84 -39.87 0.35
C ALA A 395 26.02 -39.31 -0.83
N GLY A 396 26.06 -37.98 -1.02
CA GLY A 396 25.30 -37.27 -2.04
C GLY A 396 23.82 -37.05 -1.68
N ILE A 397 23.43 -37.19 -0.41
CA ILE A 397 22.05 -36.91 0.00
C ILE A 397 21.76 -35.42 -0.26
N GLY A 398 20.87 -35.16 -1.21
CA GLY A 398 20.38 -33.83 -1.58
C GLY A 398 18.89 -33.67 -1.30
N TRP A 399 18.31 -34.55 -0.48
CA TRP A 399 16.92 -34.47 -0.03
C TRP A 399 16.71 -35.42 1.14
N LEU A 400 16.52 -34.91 2.34
CA LEU A 400 16.37 -35.75 3.53
C LEU A 400 14.89 -36.14 3.73
N GLU A 401 14.61 -37.43 3.89
CA GLU A 401 13.24 -37.96 4.05
C GLU A 401 12.92 -38.38 5.47
N GLY A 402 13.88 -38.91 6.22
CA GLY A 402 13.58 -39.57 7.49
C GLY A 402 14.81 -40.18 8.13
N PHE A 403 14.57 -40.93 9.20
CA PHE A 403 15.59 -41.74 9.85
C PHE A 403 15.00 -43.01 10.47
N VAL A 404 15.86 -44.02 10.60
CA VAL A 404 15.60 -45.27 11.32
C VAL A 404 16.50 -45.31 12.55
N ILE A 405 15.92 -45.70 13.68
CA ILE A 405 16.63 -46.01 14.92
C ILE A 405 17.03 -47.49 14.85
N ASP A 406 18.31 -47.79 15.00
CA ASP A 406 18.84 -49.17 14.99
C ASP A 406 19.59 -49.46 16.30
N PRO A 407 18.86 -49.81 17.38
CA PRO A 407 19.46 -50.07 18.69
C PRO A 407 20.47 -51.23 18.68
N ASN A 408 20.29 -52.21 17.79
CA ASN A 408 21.13 -53.40 17.73
C ASN A 408 22.55 -53.10 17.25
N ASN A 409 22.72 -52.09 16.38
CA ASN A 409 24.01 -51.66 15.85
C ASN A 409 24.48 -50.32 16.42
N HIS A 410 23.80 -49.81 17.46
CA HIS A 410 24.05 -48.52 18.08
C HIS A 410 24.04 -47.34 17.11
N ASP A 411 23.05 -47.29 16.23
CA ASP A 411 23.10 -46.44 15.04
C ASP A 411 21.77 -45.71 14.76
N ILE A 412 21.90 -44.60 14.06
CA ILE A 412 20.78 -43.91 13.40
C ILE A 412 21.10 -43.86 11.92
N ILE A 413 20.18 -44.36 11.11
CA ILE A 413 20.33 -44.42 9.66
C ILE A 413 19.47 -43.31 9.06
N LEU A 414 20.10 -42.31 8.45
CA LEU A 414 19.41 -41.29 7.66
C LEU A 414 18.87 -41.93 6.37
N ILE A 415 17.65 -41.55 5.99
CA ILE A 415 17.05 -41.88 4.70
C ILE A 415 16.93 -40.58 3.91
N GLY A 416 17.49 -40.57 2.71
CA GLY A 416 17.38 -39.44 1.79
C GLY A 416 17.37 -39.88 0.34
N ARG A 417 17.41 -38.92 -0.58
CA ARG A 417 17.53 -39.16 -2.02
C ARG A 417 18.80 -38.54 -2.57
N PHE A 418 19.35 -39.22 -3.56
CA PHE A 418 20.36 -38.66 -4.45
C PHE A 418 19.69 -38.28 -5.77
N VAL A 419 20.06 -37.12 -6.28
CA VAL A 419 19.62 -36.66 -7.59
C VAL A 419 20.81 -36.04 -8.30
N PRO A 420 21.16 -36.50 -9.50
CA PRO A 420 22.22 -35.89 -10.29
C PRO A 420 22.00 -34.38 -10.47
N ASN A 421 23.05 -33.59 -10.29
CA ASN A 421 23.06 -32.12 -10.42
C ASN A 421 22.18 -31.36 -9.42
N TRP A 422 21.57 -32.02 -8.43
CA TRP A 422 20.93 -31.36 -7.30
C TRP A 422 21.95 -31.09 -6.18
N PRO A 423 21.91 -29.94 -5.50
CA PRO A 423 22.81 -29.67 -4.38
C PRO A 423 22.70 -30.71 -3.26
N THR A 424 23.84 -31.12 -2.71
CA THR A 424 23.92 -32.13 -1.65
C THR A 424 24.16 -31.47 -0.30
N LEU A 425 23.69 -32.09 0.78
CA LEU A 425 24.05 -31.70 2.14
C LEU A 425 25.51 -32.05 2.42
N TYR A 426 26.18 -31.20 3.21
CA TYR A 426 27.55 -31.44 3.65
C TYR A 426 27.60 -31.85 5.12
N LEU A 427 28.66 -32.54 5.51
CA LEU A 427 28.92 -32.89 6.92
C LEU A 427 28.96 -31.65 7.82
N ASP A 428 29.48 -30.54 7.31
CA ASP A 428 29.46 -29.26 8.03
C ASP A 428 28.03 -28.77 8.30
N ASP A 429 27.11 -28.91 7.34
CA ASP A 429 25.70 -28.51 7.51
C ASP A 429 25.01 -29.37 8.59
N LEU A 430 25.28 -30.69 8.59
CA LEU A 430 24.81 -31.63 9.60
C LEU A 430 25.30 -31.24 10.99
N VAL A 431 26.60 -30.99 11.14
CA VAL A 431 27.20 -30.65 12.43
C VAL A 431 26.72 -29.30 12.95
N VAL A 432 26.66 -28.28 12.09
CA VAL A 432 26.17 -26.94 12.46
C VAL A 432 24.72 -27.01 12.92
N ASN A 433 23.83 -27.69 12.20
CA ASN A 433 22.44 -27.83 12.61
C ASN A 433 22.30 -28.72 13.87
N MET A 434 23.06 -29.80 13.99
CA MET A 434 22.99 -30.68 15.16
C MET A 434 23.42 -29.94 16.43
N ARG A 435 24.47 -29.09 16.34
CA ARG A 435 24.87 -28.20 17.44
C ARG A 435 23.80 -27.18 17.78
N ASN A 436 23.21 -26.53 16.78
CA ASN A 436 22.11 -25.58 17.00
C ASN A 436 20.95 -26.24 17.79
N VAL A 437 20.49 -27.42 17.36
CA VAL A 437 19.38 -28.15 17.98
C VAL A 437 19.74 -28.66 19.39
N TRP A 438 20.90 -29.29 19.57
CA TRP A 438 21.27 -29.92 20.86
C TRP A 438 21.75 -28.92 21.91
N HIS A 439 22.43 -27.84 21.52
CA HIS A 439 22.89 -26.80 22.45
C HIS A 439 21.79 -25.79 22.79
N ARG A 440 20.63 -25.86 22.13
CA ARG A 440 19.48 -24.95 22.33
C ARG A 440 19.85 -23.49 22.06
N GLU A 441 20.62 -23.28 21.00
CA GLU A 441 20.86 -21.94 20.48
C GLU A 441 19.55 -21.34 19.96
N SER A 442 19.52 -20.03 19.71
CA SER A 442 18.45 -19.45 18.90
C SER A 442 18.37 -20.18 17.55
N TYR A 443 17.17 -20.28 16.97
CA TYR A 443 17.01 -20.88 15.64
C TYR A 443 17.93 -20.19 14.61
N PRO A 444 18.36 -20.88 13.55
CA PRO A 444 19.12 -20.23 12.48
C PRO A 444 18.29 -19.13 11.81
N TYR A 445 18.87 -17.95 11.67
CA TYR A 445 18.25 -16.87 10.91
C TYR A 445 19.30 -15.97 10.27
N CYS A 446 18.87 -15.24 9.23
CA CYS A 446 19.63 -14.14 8.67
C CYS A 446 18.72 -12.94 8.36
N SER A 447 19.33 -11.78 8.13
CA SER A 447 18.68 -10.61 7.54
C SER A 447 19.69 -9.76 6.79
N LEU A 448 19.22 -9.02 5.78
CA LEU A 448 19.96 -7.88 5.21
C LEU A 448 19.22 -6.59 5.57
N ASP A 449 19.80 -5.85 6.52
CA ASP A 449 19.18 -4.70 7.14
C ASP A 449 19.78 -3.39 6.61
N PRO A 450 18.97 -2.42 6.16
CA PRO A 450 19.48 -1.12 5.76
C PRO A 450 20.09 -0.39 6.96
N ARG A 451 21.13 0.40 6.73
CA ARG A 451 21.74 1.20 7.80
C ARG A 451 20.78 2.33 8.18
N PRO A 452 20.59 2.66 9.47
CA PRO A 452 19.67 3.72 9.89
C PRO A 452 19.93 5.07 9.18
N GLN A 453 21.19 5.41 8.95
CA GLN A 453 21.57 6.63 8.23
C GLN A 453 21.08 6.64 6.77
N ASP A 454 21.09 5.49 6.10
CA ASP A 454 20.59 5.37 4.72
C ASP A 454 19.07 5.51 4.71
N VAL A 455 18.37 4.86 5.66
CA VAL A 455 16.91 5.03 5.88
C VAL A 455 16.54 6.50 6.09
N MET A 456 17.29 7.24 6.91
CA MET A 456 17.07 8.68 7.10
C MET A 456 17.28 9.45 5.79
N ASN A 457 18.36 9.16 5.04
CA ASN A 457 18.66 9.82 3.78
C ASN A 457 17.54 9.59 2.76
N LEU A 458 17.06 8.35 2.65
CA LEU A 458 15.92 8.02 1.80
C LEU A 458 14.66 8.74 2.22
N ASN A 459 14.35 8.78 3.52
CA ASN A 459 13.16 9.47 4.02
C ASN A 459 13.23 10.97 3.67
N GLN A 460 14.41 11.59 3.81
CA GLN A 460 14.65 12.96 3.37
C GLN A 460 14.48 13.13 1.86
N LEU A 461 15.03 12.25 1.03
CA LEU A 461 14.85 12.31 -0.42
C LEU A 461 13.39 12.08 -0.82
N ALA A 462 12.72 11.10 -0.23
CA ALA A 462 11.33 10.77 -0.48
C ALA A 462 10.37 11.91 -0.11
N SER A 463 10.68 12.69 0.92
CA SER A 463 9.92 13.89 1.27
C SER A 463 10.00 14.99 0.19
N ARG A 464 10.99 14.92 -0.72
CA ARG A 464 11.19 15.85 -1.85
C ARG A 464 10.49 15.40 -3.14
N THR A 465 9.75 14.28 -3.12
CA THR A 465 8.94 13.78 -4.26
C THR A 465 8.04 14.84 -4.90
N GLY A 466 7.63 15.87 -4.16
CA GLY A 466 6.86 17.01 -4.65
C GLY A 466 7.59 17.97 -5.61
N LEU A 467 8.82 17.67 -6.07
CA LEU A 467 9.63 18.51 -6.96
C LEU A 467 9.87 17.90 -8.37
N VAL A 468 9.37 16.69 -8.65
CA VAL A 468 9.59 16.00 -9.93
C VAL A 468 8.52 16.42 -10.94
N THR A 469 8.92 17.09 -12.03
CA THR A 469 8.01 17.67 -13.05
C THR A 469 8.22 17.12 -14.46
N SER A 470 9.17 16.21 -14.65
CA SER A 470 9.50 15.59 -15.96
C SER A 470 10.00 14.15 -15.81
N ILE A 471 10.03 13.41 -16.91
CA ILE A 471 10.53 12.03 -16.99
C ILE A 471 12.02 11.96 -16.60
N GLU A 472 12.83 12.90 -17.08
CA GLU A 472 14.26 12.94 -16.78
C GLU A 472 14.51 13.19 -15.29
N GLN A 473 13.77 14.12 -14.68
CA GLN A 473 13.80 14.35 -13.24
C GLN A 473 13.31 13.14 -12.45
N MET A 474 12.36 12.37 -12.99
CA MET A 474 11.86 11.15 -12.37
C MET A 474 12.94 10.06 -12.36
N HIS A 475 13.60 9.81 -13.49
CA HIS A 475 14.74 8.89 -13.56
C HIS A 475 15.89 9.30 -12.64
N GLU A 476 16.20 10.60 -12.58
CA GLU A 476 17.23 11.13 -11.68
C GLU A 476 16.84 10.93 -10.21
N PHE A 477 15.62 11.30 -9.84
CA PHE A 477 15.08 11.12 -8.49
C PHE A 477 15.20 9.66 -8.02
N PHE A 478 14.88 8.75 -8.92
CA PHE A 478 14.90 7.33 -8.67
C PHE A 478 16.30 6.72 -8.61
N ARG A 479 17.22 7.23 -9.42
CA ARG A 479 18.64 6.91 -9.27
C ARG A 479 19.19 7.38 -7.92
N GLN A 480 18.79 8.57 -7.47
CA GLN A 480 19.20 9.12 -6.19
C GLN A 480 18.61 8.32 -5.01
N LEU A 481 17.35 7.88 -5.11
CA LEU A 481 16.78 6.96 -4.12
C LEU A 481 17.54 5.63 -4.07
N GLY A 482 17.85 5.03 -5.22
CA GLY A 482 18.65 3.81 -5.27
C GLY A 482 20.04 3.97 -4.64
N ALA A 483 20.72 5.09 -4.92
CA ALA A 483 22.01 5.41 -4.30
C ALA A 483 21.89 5.65 -2.78
N ALA A 484 20.80 6.27 -2.33
CA ALA A 484 20.56 6.52 -0.91
C ALA A 484 20.21 5.25 -0.14
N TRP A 485 19.77 4.16 -0.80
CA TRP A 485 19.50 2.87 -0.16
C TRP A 485 20.75 2.24 0.47
N GLY A 486 21.93 2.52 -0.12
CA GLY A 486 23.21 2.13 0.44
C GLY A 486 23.40 0.61 0.60
N PRO A 487 24.54 0.16 1.14
CA PRO A 487 24.75 -1.23 1.49
C PRO A 487 23.89 -1.66 2.68
N GLN A 488 23.41 -2.90 2.64
CA GLN A 488 22.66 -3.54 3.72
C GLN A 488 23.57 -4.39 4.59
N THR A 489 23.44 -4.24 5.91
CA THR A 489 24.19 -4.97 6.93
C THR A 489 23.77 -6.43 6.93
N VAL A 490 24.76 -7.32 6.88
CA VAL A 490 24.54 -8.76 6.96
C VAL A 490 24.41 -9.17 8.43
N VAL A 491 23.24 -9.68 8.80
CA VAL A 491 22.93 -10.20 10.13
C VAL A 491 22.74 -11.71 10.03
N VAL A 492 23.39 -12.46 10.92
CA VAL A 492 23.27 -13.92 11.02
C VAL A 492 23.21 -14.29 12.50
N GLY A 493 22.30 -15.18 12.86
CA GLY A 493 22.18 -15.73 14.21
C GLY A 493 21.84 -17.22 14.21
N GLY A 494 22.02 -17.86 15.36
CA GLY A 494 21.79 -19.30 15.56
C GLY A 494 22.87 -20.24 14.99
N VAL A 495 23.67 -19.76 14.03
CA VAL A 495 24.77 -20.50 13.39
C VAL A 495 26.02 -19.63 13.22
N PRO A 496 27.23 -20.21 13.09
CA PRO A 496 28.45 -19.41 12.85
C PRO A 496 28.38 -18.64 11.53
N ARG A 497 28.72 -17.35 11.56
CA ARG A 497 28.70 -16.44 10.39
C ARG A 497 29.53 -16.94 9.21
N THR A 498 30.61 -17.67 9.48
CA THR A 498 31.51 -18.18 8.44
C THR A 498 31.14 -19.56 7.90
N SER A 499 30.11 -20.19 8.47
CA SER A 499 29.65 -21.52 8.04
C SER A 499 28.93 -21.45 6.70
N ARG A 500 29.05 -22.52 5.89
CA ARG A 500 28.28 -22.70 4.65
C ARG A 500 26.78 -22.43 4.84
N HIS A 501 26.21 -22.87 5.95
CA HIS A 501 24.82 -22.64 6.33
C HIS A 501 24.46 -21.15 6.32
N ALA A 502 25.28 -20.31 6.95
CA ALA A 502 25.04 -18.86 6.99
C ALA A 502 25.07 -18.23 5.59
N HIS A 503 26.04 -18.65 4.76
CA HIS A 503 26.17 -18.17 3.37
C HIS A 503 24.95 -18.52 2.54
N ILE A 504 24.45 -19.77 2.61
CA ILE A 504 23.22 -20.19 1.91
C ILE A 504 22.03 -19.32 2.29
N MET A 505 21.83 -19.04 3.58
CA MET A 505 20.71 -18.21 4.02
C MET A 505 20.78 -16.80 3.43
N ILE A 506 21.97 -16.19 3.46
CA ILE A 506 22.19 -14.83 2.92
C ILE A 506 22.06 -14.81 1.39
N ASP A 507 22.64 -15.78 0.69
CA ASP A 507 22.60 -15.85 -0.77
C ASP A 507 21.17 -16.09 -1.28
N ALA A 508 20.41 -16.96 -0.62
CA ALA A 508 19.00 -17.19 -0.93
C ALA A 508 18.14 -15.93 -0.72
N ASP A 509 18.29 -15.25 0.43
CA ASP A 509 17.57 -13.99 0.67
C ASP A 509 17.94 -12.91 -0.36
N TYR A 510 19.24 -12.74 -0.64
CA TYR A 510 19.70 -11.76 -1.60
C TYR A 510 19.18 -12.05 -3.01
N HIS A 511 19.14 -13.32 -3.42
CA HIS A 511 18.55 -13.74 -4.68
C HIS A 511 17.03 -13.49 -4.73
N MET A 512 16.30 -13.80 -3.65
CA MET A 512 14.86 -13.50 -3.54
C MET A 512 14.58 -12.01 -3.72
N LYS A 513 15.41 -11.14 -3.13
CA LYS A 513 15.29 -9.68 -3.29
C LYS A 513 15.56 -9.25 -4.73
N LYS A 514 16.54 -9.83 -5.43
CA LYS A 514 16.74 -9.57 -6.87
C LYS A 514 15.51 -9.97 -7.68
N LEU A 515 14.91 -11.12 -7.37
CA LEU A 515 13.72 -11.62 -8.06
C LEU A 515 12.50 -10.72 -7.80
N SER A 516 12.27 -10.33 -6.54
CA SER A 516 11.15 -9.44 -6.18
C SER A 516 11.25 -8.07 -6.86
N GLN A 517 12.49 -7.60 -7.10
CA GLN A 517 12.77 -6.35 -7.80
C GLN A 517 12.91 -6.52 -9.32
N GLY A 518 12.71 -7.72 -9.88
CA GLY A 518 12.78 -7.96 -11.32
C GLY A 518 14.18 -7.76 -11.93
N LEU A 519 15.24 -7.90 -11.12
CA LEU A 519 16.63 -7.93 -11.56
C LEU A 519 17.04 -9.31 -12.10
N VAL A 520 16.30 -10.35 -11.68
CA VAL A 520 16.35 -11.71 -12.21
C VAL A 520 14.92 -12.20 -12.42
N GLU A 521 14.72 -13.20 -13.27
CA GLU A 521 13.40 -13.72 -13.63
C GLU A 521 13.35 -15.24 -13.47
N ILE A 522 12.26 -15.75 -12.89
CA ILE A 522 11.97 -17.18 -12.77
C ILE A 522 10.50 -17.42 -13.13
N PRO A 523 10.15 -17.59 -14.42
CA PRO A 523 8.76 -17.88 -14.79
C PRO A 523 8.24 -19.16 -14.09
N PRO A 524 6.98 -19.19 -13.62
CA PRO A 524 5.93 -18.17 -13.77
C PRO A 524 5.88 -17.11 -12.66
N ILE A 525 6.89 -17.04 -11.77
CA ILE A 525 6.95 -16.10 -10.64
C ILE A 525 7.22 -14.70 -11.19
N ARG A 526 6.30 -13.77 -10.94
CA ARG A 526 6.41 -12.38 -11.40
C ARG A 526 7.02 -11.51 -10.30
N SER A 527 7.88 -10.56 -10.68
CA SER A 527 8.40 -9.59 -9.72
C SER A 527 7.30 -8.65 -9.20
N CYS A 528 7.52 -7.99 -8.07
CA CYS A 528 6.60 -6.96 -7.56
C CYS A 528 6.43 -5.83 -8.59
N LEU A 529 7.49 -5.47 -9.32
CA LEU A 529 7.44 -4.47 -10.39
C LEU A 529 6.48 -4.89 -11.51
N ASP A 530 6.57 -6.15 -11.97
CA ASP A 530 5.71 -6.66 -13.04
C ASP A 530 4.26 -6.75 -12.60
N ILE A 531 4.01 -7.19 -11.37
CA ILE A 531 2.66 -7.26 -10.79
C ILE A 531 2.04 -5.86 -10.72
N VAL A 532 2.80 -4.85 -10.29
CA VAL A 532 2.34 -3.46 -10.24
C VAL A 532 2.06 -2.92 -11.63
N ILE A 533 2.96 -3.15 -12.59
CA ILE A 533 2.76 -2.72 -13.98
C ILE A 533 1.50 -3.37 -14.57
N ASP A 534 1.27 -4.65 -14.34
CA ASP A 534 0.07 -5.35 -14.82
C ASP A 534 -1.20 -4.81 -14.17
N ASP A 535 -1.20 -4.59 -12.84
CA ASP A 535 -2.35 -3.99 -12.15
C ASP A 535 -2.60 -2.57 -12.64
N ALA A 536 -1.54 -1.82 -12.88
CA ALA A 536 -1.59 -0.48 -13.43
C ALA A 536 -2.24 -0.44 -14.81
N LYS A 537 -1.82 -1.32 -15.72
CA LYS A 537 -2.44 -1.48 -17.03
C LYS A 537 -3.91 -1.86 -16.93
N LYS A 538 -4.27 -2.78 -16.03
CA LYS A 538 -5.66 -3.20 -15.82
C LYS A 538 -6.53 -2.06 -15.29
N ARG A 539 -6.06 -1.30 -14.31
CA ARG A 539 -6.77 -0.12 -13.78
C ARG A 539 -6.92 0.96 -14.84
N LEU A 540 -5.84 1.28 -15.57
CA LEU A 540 -5.92 2.23 -16.67
C LEU A 540 -6.97 1.82 -17.70
N ASN A 541 -6.98 0.55 -18.12
CA ASN A 541 -7.94 0.03 -19.09
C ASN A 541 -9.39 -0.03 -18.57
N SER A 542 -9.59 -0.30 -17.29
CA SER A 542 -10.94 -0.50 -16.71
C SER A 542 -11.56 0.78 -16.13
N THR A 543 -10.77 1.61 -15.47
CA THR A 543 -11.24 2.81 -14.75
C THR A 543 -10.76 4.11 -15.38
N GLY A 544 -9.72 4.08 -16.23
CA GLY A 544 -9.02 5.27 -16.73
C GLY A 544 -8.12 5.92 -15.66
N GLN A 545 -7.96 5.29 -14.50
CA GLN A 545 -7.19 5.83 -13.39
C GLN A 545 -5.71 5.51 -13.56
N ILE A 546 -4.86 6.48 -13.24
CA ILE A 546 -3.42 6.31 -13.14
C ILE A 546 -3.10 5.88 -11.69
N PRO A 547 -2.59 4.66 -11.47
CA PRO A 547 -2.07 4.27 -10.17
C PRO A 547 -1.02 5.25 -9.65
N ALA A 548 -1.06 5.47 -8.35
CA ALA A 548 -0.08 6.27 -7.65
C ALA A 548 1.34 5.76 -7.90
N LEU A 549 2.25 6.67 -8.30
CA LEU A 549 3.67 6.42 -8.12
C LEU A 549 3.94 6.34 -6.62
N GLY A 550 4.57 5.26 -6.19
CA GLY A 550 4.79 4.99 -4.78
C GLY A 550 6.07 4.23 -4.56
N MET A 551 6.77 4.57 -3.49
CA MET A 551 7.75 3.66 -2.91
C MET A 551 6.99 2.63 -2.10
N SER A 552 7.32 1.36 -2.25
CA SER A 552 6.82 0.32 -1.35
C SER A 552 7.99 -0.27 -0.58
N MET A 553 7.78 -0.46 0.72
CA MET A 553 8.73 -1.11 1.60
C MET A 553 8.05 -2.31 2.23
N SER A 554 8.50 -3.49 1.84
CA SER A 554 8.02 -4.76 2.36
C SER A 554 9.23 -5.62 2.67
N ARG A 555 9.25 -6.22 3.86
CA ARG A 555 10.26 -7.23 4.18
C ARG A 555 9.77 -8.58 3.69
N PHE A 556 10.67 -9.38 3.12
CA PHE A 556 10.41 -10.76 2.73
C PHE A 556 11.30 -11.68 3.53
N TRP A 557 10.79 -12.83 3.94
CA TRP A 557 11.66 -13.85 4.49
C TRP A 557 11.19 -15.26 4.18
N PHE A 558 12.16 -16.15 3.96
CA PHE A 558 11.88 -17.58 3.88
C PHE A 558 11.54 -18.12 5.27
N HIS A 559 10.54 -18.97 5.33
CA HIS A 559 10.06 -19.62 6.55
C HIS A 559 9.54 -21.02 6.22
N ILE A 560 9.31 -21.83 7.26
CA ILE A 560 8.56 -23.07 7.10
C ILE A 560 7.06 -22.79 6.92
N GLY A 561 6.37 -23.61 6.13
CA GLY A 561 4.93 -23.56 5.95
C GLY A 561 4.16 -23.58 7.28
N ARG A 562 2.98 -22.96 7.30
CA ARG A 562 2.11 -22.98 8.48
C ARG A 562 1.70 -24.40 8.82
N ASP A 563 1.72 -24.74 10.11
CA ASP A 563 1.41 -26.08 10.64
C ASP A 563 2.36 -27.19 10.15
N GLU A 564 3.52 -26.80 9.60
CA GLU A 564 4.61 -27.69 9.17
C GLU A 564 5.85 -27.50 10.06
N PRO A 565 6.80 -28.46 10.07
CA PRO A 565 6.81 -29.75 9.36
C PRO A 565 5.81 -30.75 9.95
N THR A 566 5.37 -31.69 9.11
CA THR A 566 4.57 -32.86 9.53
C THR A 566 5.32 -34.16 9.26
N TYR A 567 5.01 -35.19 10.04
CA TYR A 567 5.73 -36.45 10.06
C TYR A 567 4.79 -37.65 10.06
N GLN A 568 5.22 -38.72 9.41
CA GLN A 568 4.71 -40.06 9.65
C GLN A 568 5.68 -40.80 10.58
N GLN A 569 5.15 -41.54 11.53
CA GLN A 569 5.95 -42.34 12.46
C GLN A 569 5.43 -43.76 12.59
N SER A 570 6.35 -44.68 12.81
CA SER A 570 6.09 -46.04 13.29
C SER A 570 7.20 -46.47 14.25
N ASP A 571 7.22 -47.74 14.65
CA ASP A 571 8.21 -48.25 15.59
C ASP A 571 9.62 -48.05 15.00
N GLU A 572 10.44 -47.25 15.68
CA GLU A 572 11.83 -46.96 15.33
C GLU A 572 12.06 -46.32 13.95
N ILE A 573 11.03 -45.71 13.34
CA ILE A 573 11.17 -44.96 12.09
C ILE A 573 10.30 -43.70 12.08
N ILE A 574 10.89 -42.59 11.65
CA ILE A 574 10.21 -41.31 11.46
C ILE A 574 10.57 -40.75 10.09
N CYS A 575 9.57 -40.37 9.31
CA CYS A 575 9.73 -39.75 8.00
C CYS A 575 8.99 -38.42 7.94
N LEU A 576 9.63 -37.41 7.35
CA LEU A 576 8.99 -36.16 6.95
C LEU A 576 7.93 -36.42 5.89
N GLU A 577 6.73 -35.92 6.15
CA GLU A 577 5.63 -35.92 5.19
C GLU A 577 5.54 -34.57 4.46
N LYS A 578 5.56 -33.46 5.20
CA LYS A 578 5.58 -32.10 4.64
C LYS A 578 6.62 -31.23 5.34
N CYS A 579 7.34 -30.45 4.54
CA CYS A 579 8.35 -29.50 4.99
C CYS A 579 8.61 -28.53 3.83
N SER A 580 7.67 -27.62 3.64
CA SER A 580 7.60 -26.68 2.52
C SER A 580 8.25 -25.37 2.93
N VAL A 581 9.17 -24.87 2.12
CA VAL A 581 9.71 -23.52 2.29
C VAL A 581 8.73 -22.54 1.64
N VAL A 582 8.29 -21.56 2.42
CA VAL A 582 7.39 -20.49 1.99
C VAL A 582 8.06 -19.14 2.17
N VAL A 583 7.55 -18.14 1.48
CA VAL A 583 7.95 -16.75 1.64
C VAL A 583 6.84 -16.00 2.34
N LEU A 584 7.20 -15.33 3.43
CA LEU A 584 6.33 -14.42 4.15
C LEU A 584 6.70 -12.98 3.80
N THR A 585 5.73 -12.08 3.92
CA THR A 585 5.92 -10.65 3.70
C THR A 585 5.23 -9.84 4.78
N GLU A 586 5.81 -8.69 5.11
CA GLU A 586 5.20 -7.71 6.02
C GLU A 586 5.54 -6.30 5.53
N LYS A 587 4.57 -5.40 5.58
CA LYS A 587 4.82 -4.01 5.17
C LYS A 587 5.64 -3.32 6.25
N GLN A 588 6.59 -2.48 5.85
CA GLN A 588 7.41 -1.72 6.79
C GLN A 588 7.17 -0.22 6.67
N ARG A 589 7.17 0.46 7.82
CA ARG A 589 7.20 1.92 7.92
C ARG A 589 8.59 2.40 8.35
N MET A 590 9.00 3.53 7.79
CA MET A 590 10.22 4.24 8.17
C MET A 590 9.88 5.25 9.27
N ALA A 591 10.58 5.17 10.39
CA ALA A 591 10.56 6.22 11.40
C ALA A 591 11.51 7.36 11.03
N VAL A 592 11.36 8.51 11.69
CA VAL A 592 12.20 9.70 11.48
C VAL A 592 13.65 9.45 11.86
N ASP A 593 13.89 8.55 12.82
CA ASP A 593 15.21 8.14 13.29
C ASP A 593 15.85 7.03 12.45
N GLY A 594 15.29 6.71 11.29
CA GLY A 594 15.81 5.68 10.39
C GLY A 594 15.53 4.24 10.84
N THR A 595 14.76 4.03 11.91
CA THR A 595 14.32 2.68 12.29
C THR A 595 13.21 2.19 11.35
N LEU A 596 13.21 0.88 11.09
CA LEU A 596 12.14 0.20 10.37
C LEU A 596 11.30 -0.61 11.34
N SER A 597 9.99 -0.51 11.22
CA SER A 597 9.06 -1.33 11.99
C SER A 597 7.95 -1.85 11.10
N ASP A 598 7.42 -3.02 11.44
CA ASP A 598 6.27 -3.60 10.77
C ASP A 598 5.05 -2.67 10.89
N ASP A 599 4.29 -2.54 9.80
CA ASP A 599 3.07 -1.74 9.72
C ASP A 599 1.84 -2.64 9.58
N TYR A 600 1.39 -3.17 10.71
CA TYR A 600 0.20 -4.05 10.79
C TYR A 600 -1.12 -3.35 10.42
N SER A 601 -1.12 -2.04 10.16
CA SER A 601 -2.32 -1.32 9.74
C SER A 601 -2.57 -1.39 8.23
N GLN A 602 -1.60 -1.91 7.46
CA GLN A 602 -1.62 -1.85 6.00
C GLN A 602 -0.98 -3.08 5.35
N ASP A 603 -1.73 -3.76 4.50
CA ASP A 603 -1.16 -4.76 3.60
C ASP A 603 -0.55 -4.13 2.33
N ASP A 604 0.49 -4.76 1.80
CA ASP A 604 1.00 -4.57 0.43
C ASP A 604 0.57 -5.76 -0.44
N SER A 605 -0.51 -5.59 -1.21
CA SER A 605 -1.07 -6.65 -2.04
C SER A 605 -0.10 -7.18 -3.09
N HIS A 606 0.80 -6.35 -3.61
CA HIS A 606 1.75 -6.77 -4.64
C HIS A 606 2.85 -7.63 -4.06
N ALA A 607 3.36 -7.24 -2.88
CA ALA A 607 4.29 -8.06 -2.11
C ALA A 607 3.63 -9.39 -1.70
N GLY A 608 2.37 -9.36 -1.29
CA GLY A 608 1.58 -10.56 -0.98
C GLY A 608 1.48 -11.53 -2.16
N ILE A 609 1.17 -11.02 -3.37
CA ILE A 609 1.11 -11.85 -4.58
C ILE A 609 2.47 -12.45 -4.91
N PHE A 610 3.56 -11.67 -4.82
CA PHE A 610 4.91 -12.18 -5.06
C PHE A 610 5.28 -13.30 -4.07
N ALA A 611 5.07 -13.06 -2.78
CA ALA A 611 5.37 -14.03 -1.72
C ALA A 611 4.55 -15.32 -1.90
N GLN A 612 3.27 -15.20 -2.25
CA GLN A 612 2.42 -16.33 -2.58
C GLN A 612 2.95 -17.11 -3.80
N GLN A 613 3.25 -16.42 -4.91
CA GLN A 613 3.75 -17.07 -6.13
C GLN A 613 5.07 -17.80 -5.88
N LEU A 614 6.02 -17.17 -5.19
CA LEU A 614 7.30 -17.81 -4.88
C LEU A 614 7.11 -19.00 -3.93
N SER A 615 6.16 -18.95 -3.00
CA SER A 615 5.82 -20.09 -2.13
C SER A 615 5.22 -21.25 -2.92
N GLU A 616 4.23 -20.98 -3.78
CA GLU A 616 3.55 -21.99 -4.59
C GLU A 616 4.48 -22.65 -5.62
N HIS A 617 5.43 -21.89 -6.15
CA HIS A 617 6.39 -22.32 -7.17
C HIS A 617 7.80 -22.56 -6.62
N PHE A 618 7.97 -22.68 -5.30
CA PHE A 618 9.30 -22.77 -4.68
C PHE A 618 10.13 -23.93 -5.22
N GLN A 619 9.54 -25.13 -5.36
CA GLN A 619 10.23 -26.31 -5.90
C GLN A 619 10.71 -26.10 -7.36
N GLN A 620 9.94 -25.36 -8.17
CA GLN A 620 10.32 -25.02 -9.54
C GLN A 620 11.45 -23.98 -9.56
N ALA A 621 11.43 -23.05 -8.61
CA ALA A 621 12.51 -22.08 -8.42
C ALA A 621 13.80 -22.77 -7.96
N ALA A 622 13.72 -23.73 -7.04
CA ALA A 622 14.87 -24.52 -6.55
C ALA A 622 15.54 -25.36 -7.64
N VAL A 623 14.80 -25.80 -8.66
CA VAL A 623 15.37 -26.41 -9.87
C VAL A 623 16.28 -25.44 -10.63
N GLN A 624 15.96 -24.15 -10.64
CA GLN A 624 16.68 -23.12 -11.40
C GLN A 624 17.76 -22.42 -10.57
N VAL A 625 17.58 -22.32 -9.25
CA VAL A 625 18.43 -21.57 -8.32
C VAL A 625 18.97 -22.52 -7.25
N SER A 626 20.29 -22.73 -7.24
CA SER A 626 20.97 -23.65 -6.30
C SER A 626 20.77 -23.25 -4.85
N GLU A 627 20.76 -21.96 -4.56
CA GLU A 627 20.63 -21.36 -3.24
C GLU A 627 19.29 -21.74 -2.60
N TYR A 628 18.22 -21.82 -3.40
CA TYR A 628 16.90 -22.25 -2.93
C TYR A 628 16.84 -23.76 -2.68
N ALA A 629 17.48 -24.57 -3.54
CA ALA A 629 17.60 -26.01 -3.32
C ALA A 629 18.43 -26.34 -2.07
N ASP A 630 19.54 -25.63 -1.87
CA ASP A 630 20.36 -25.73 -0.67
C ASP A 630 19.59 -25.30 0.58
N LEU A 631 18.85 -24.19 0.50
CA LEU A 631 18.01 -23.71 1.59
C LEU A 631 16.92 -24.74 1.97
N GLU A 632 16.26 -25.34 1.00
CA GLU A 632 15.27 -26.41 1.23
C GLU A 632 15.89 -27.60 1.96
N ASN A 633 17.08 -28.01 1.53
CA ASN A 633 17.82 -29.08 2.19
C ASN A 633 18.14 -28.75 3.65
N LEU A 634 18.50 -27.50 3.95
CA LEU A 634 18.73 -27.05 5.33
C LEU A 634 17.45 -27.07 6.17
N PHE A 635 16.30 -26.61 5.65
CA PHE A 635 15.01 -26.70 6.33
C PHE A 635 14.63 -28.14 6.66
N ARG A 636 14.78 -29.06 5.69
CA ARG A 636 14.50 -30.49 5.90
C ARG A 636 15.46 -31.13 6.90
N LEU A 637 16.74 -30.80 6.84
CA LEU A 637 17.75 -31.25 7.81
C LEU A 637 17.42 -30.79 9.22
N ASN A 638 17.11 -29.49 9.40
CA ASN A 638 16.73 -28.95 10.70
C ASN A 638 15.48 -29.64 11.25
N ALA A 639 14.43 -29.80 10.43
CA ALA A 639 13.20 -30.50 10.80
C ALA A 639 13.48 -31.94 11.28
N ILE A 640 14.27 -32.72 10.54
CA ILE A 640 14.65 -34.08 10.95
C ILE A 640 15.42 -34.10 12.26
N LEU A 641 16.38 -33.21 12.45
CA LEU A 641 17.17 -33.14 13.69
C LEU A 641 16.31 -32.73 14.90
N GLN A 642 15.35 -31.82 14.71
CA GLN A 642 14.36 -31.48 15.74
C GLN A 642 13.50 -32.69 16.12
N ALA A 643 13.04 -33.47 15.13
CA ALA A 643 12.30 -34.72 15.39
C ALA A 643 13.15 -35.78 16.11
N MET A 644 14.42 -35.97 15.69
CA MET A 644 15.36 -36.86 16.37
C MET A 644 15.56 -36.45 17.84
N ARG A 645 15.67 -35.14 18.11
CA ARG A 645 15.84 -34.62 19.46
C ARG A 645 14.59 -34.82 20.31
N LEU A 646 13.41 -34.49 19.77
CA LEU A 646 12.11 -34.63 20.45
C LEU A 646 11.87 -36.08 20.88
N TYR A 647 12.15 -37.04 19.99
CA TYR A 647 11.97 -38.46 20.27
C TYR A 647 13.16 -39.12 20.99
N ASN A 648 14.19 -38.36 21.39
CA ASN A 648 15.43 -38.90 21.99
C ASN A 648 16.01 -40.07 21.18
N ALA A 649 16.00 -39.97 19.85
CA ALA A 649 16.35 -41.05 18.95
C ALA A 649 17.78 -41.57 19.19
N ALA A 650 18.71 -40.67 19.51
CA ALA A 650 20.10 -41.04 19.82
C ALA A 650 20.22 -41.88 21.09
N ASP A 651 19.43 -41.57 22.12
CA ASP A 651 19.42 -42.33 23.37
C ASP A 651 18.78 -43.70 23.15
N GLN A 652 17.69 -43.78 22.38
CA GLN A 652 17.05 -45.04 22.00
C GLN A 652 17.99 -45.95 21.19
N ALA A 653 18.77 -45.37 20.29
CA ALA A 653 19.80 -46.09 19.54
C ALA A 653 21.04 -46.39 20.39
N ASN A 654 21.24 -45.75 21.54
CA ASN A 654 22.53 -45.71 22.25
C ASN A 654 23.68 -45.21 21.34
N LEU A 655 23.40 -44.23 20.47
CA LEU A 655 24.37 -43.59 19.58
C LEU A 655 25.04 -42.40 20.30
N ASN A 656 26.37 -42.43 20.38
CA ASN A 656 27.14 -41.33 20.96
C ASN A 656 27.33 -40.17 19.96
N LEU A 657 26.68 -39.05 20.20
CA LEU A 657 26.77 -37.84 19.34
C LEU A 657 27.97 -36.93 19.65
N ARG A 658 28.87 -37.32 20.57
CA ARG A 658 30.01 -36.49 21.00
C ARG A 658 30.88 -36.01 19.83
N PHE A 659 31.11 -36.87 18.84
CA PHE A 659 31.87 -36.52 17.66
C PHE A 659 31.30 -35.26 16.97
N TYR A 660 30.01 -35.29 16.63
CA TYR A 660 29.32 -34.18 15.96
C TYR A 660 29.25 -32.94 16.87
N LEU A 661 28.85 -33.12 18.12
CA LEU A 661 28.59 -32.00 19.02
C LEU A 661 29.87 -31.28 19.49
N LYS A 662 31.01 -31.98 19.58
CA LYS A 662 32.22 -31.44 20.22
C LYS A 662 33.52 -31.60 19.44
N GLU A 663 33.72 -32.68 18.71
CA GLU A 663 35.06 -33.05 18.22
C GLU A 663 35.30 -32.64 16.77
N TYR A 664 34.26 -32.71 15.93
CA TYR A 664 34.40 -32.35 14.53
C TYR A 664 34.67 -30.84 14.34
N VAL A 665 35.71 -30.53 13.57
CA VAL A 665 36.02 -29.16 13.14
C VAL A 665 35.52 -28.99 11.71
N CYS A 666 34.59 -28.05 11.51
CA CYS A 666 34.04 -27.72 10.19
C CYS A 666 35.17 -27.32 9.23
N GLN A 667 35.07 -27.78 7.98
CA GLN A 667 36.10 -27.58 6.96
C GLN A 667 35.87 -26.27 6.18
N ALA A 668 34.61 -25.89 5.96
CA ALA A 668 34.23 -24.67 5.28
C ALA A 668 34.21 -23.50 6.28
N ASP A 669 35.26 -22.70 6.24
CA ASP A 669 35.36 -21.41 6.93
C ASP A 669 35.60 -20.34 5.87
N SER A 670 34.51 -19.73 5.39
CA SER A 670 34.58 -18.64 4.41
C SER A 670 34.21 -17.33 5.10
N PRO A 671 35.07 -16.29 5.04
CA PRO A 671 34.73 -15.00 5.61
C PRO A 671 33.49 -14.45 4.91
N MET A 672 32.52 -13.99 5.70
CA MET A 672 31.30 -13.36 5.21
C MET A 672 31.45 -11.84 5.31
N PRO A 673 31.13 -11.08 4.24
CA PRO A 673 31.23 -9.63 4.28
C PRO A 673 30.29 -9.03 5.34
N ASP A 674 30.65 -7.87 5.88
CA ASP A 674 29.82 -7.15 6.87
C ASP A 674 28.53 -6.61 6.27
N SER A 675 28.52 -6.35 4.96
CA SER A 675 27.38 -5.82 4.22
C SER A 675 27.37 -6.28 2.77
N LEU A 676 26.19 -6.33 2.16
CA LEU A 676 26.00 -6.50 0.71
C LEU A 676 25.47 -5.20 0.08
N PRO A 677 25.69 -4.98 -1.24
CA PRO A 677 25.09 -3.84 -1.93
C PRO A 677 23.57 -3.87 -1.80
N GLY A 678 22.97 -2.75 -1.39
CA GLY A 678 21.51 -2.63 -1.40
C GLY A 678 20.96 -2.71 -2.82
N LEU A 679 19.79 -3.31 -2.92
CA LEU A 679 19.10 -3.49 -4.19
C LEU A 679 18.00 -2.44 -4.32
N ALA A 680 18.03 -1.70 -5.42
CA ALA A 680 16.96 -0.82 -5.84
C ALA A 680 16.83 -0.93 -7.36
N ASN A 681 15.62 -1.23 -7.84
CA ASN A 681 15.34 -1.31 -9.26
C ASN A 681 14.05 -0.57 -9.60
N PHE A 682 13.91 -0.25 -10.88
CA PHE A 682 12.69 0.25 -11.46
C PHE A 682 12.46 -0.32 -12.85
N LYS A 683 11.19 -0.54 -13.18
CA LYS A 683 10.76 -0.91 -14.54
C LYS A 683 9.92 0.22 -15.10
N GLN A 684 10.11 0.50 -16.38
CA GLN A 684 9.30 1.43 -17.16
C GLN A 684 8.41 0.60 -18.11
N ALA A 685 7.12 0.91 -18.16
CA ALA A 685 6.22 0.41 -19.18
C ALA A 685 5.57 1.60 -19.90
N GLU A 686 5.54 1.53 -21.23
CA GLU A 686 4.85 2.49 -22.09
C GLU A 686 3.57 1.84 -22.62
N GLU A 687 2.42 2.48 -22.44
CA GLU A 687 1.15 2.08 -23.06
C GLU A 687 0.50 3.30 -23.72
N GLN A 688 0.04 3.13 -24.95
CA GLN A 688 -0.71 4.16 -25.68
C GLN A 688 -2.21 3.87 -25.56
N PHE A 689 -2.97 4.82 -25.03
CA PHE A 689 -4.43 4.70 -24.96
C PHE A 689 -5.09 5.32 -26.21
N MET A 690 -6.09 4.66 -26.77
CA MET A 690 -6.79 5.07 -28.01
C MET A 690 -7.78 6.25 -27.83
N GLN A 691 -7.77 6.92 -26.68
CA GLN A 691 -8.45 8.20 -26.48
C GLN A 691 -7.50 9.21 -25.85
N GLY A 692 -6.83 10.00 -26.69
CA GLY A 692 -5.90 11.05 -26.28
C GLY A 692 -4.44 10.58 -26.25
N SER A 693 -3.56 11.37 -26.85
CA SER A 693 -2.13 11.13 -27.02
C SER A 693 -1.31 11.29 -25.72
N SER A 694 -1.68 10.55 -24.67
CA SER A 694 -0.97 10.55 -23.40
C SER A 694 -0.14 9.27 -23.25
N LEU A 695 1.18 9.44 -23.12
CA LEU A 695 2.15 8.41 -22.77
C LEU A 695 2.24 8.36 -21.24
N TYR A 696 2.01 7.18 -20.64
CA TYR A 696 2.10 6.98 -19.19
C TYR A 696 3.32 6.10 -18.87
N GLN A 697 4.03 6.42 -17.79
CA GLN A 697 5.13 5.63 -17.25
C GLN A 697 4.83 5.29 -15.79
N TYR A 698 4.82 4.00 -15.48
CA TYR A 698 4.68 3.48 -14.12
C TYR A 698 6.04 3.21 -13.54
N ILE A 699 6.29 3.73 -12.34
CA ILE A 699 7.55 3.50 -11.68
C ILE A 699 7.31 3.15 -10.20
N LEU A 700 7.63 1.90 -9.84
CA LEU A 700 7.62 1.39 -8.48
C LEU A 700 9.07 1.25 -7.99
N PHE A 701 9.29 1.59 -6.72
CA PHE A 701 10.58 1.48 -6.02
C PHE A 701 10.44 0.50 -4.86
N PRO A 702 10.52 -0.82 -5.14
CA PRO A 702 10.51 -1.81 -4.08
C PRO A 702 11.85 -1.78 -3.34
N MET A 703 11.79 -1.42 -2.06
CA MET A 703 12.89 -1.60 -1.12
C MET A 703 12.55 -2.79 -0.25
N SER A 704 13.38 -3.83 -0.30
CA SER A 704 13.14 -5.07 0.43
C SER A 704 14.19 -5.30 1.50
N CYS A 705 13.68 -5.56 2.71
CA CYS A 705 14.46 -6.04 3.85
C CYS A 705 14.04 -7.49 4.16
N GLY A 706 14.61 -8.09 5.20
CA GLY A 706 14.28 -9.45 5.62
C GLY A 706 15.36 -10.45 5.25
N GLY A 707 15.03 -11.74 5.20
CA GLY A 707 16.02 -12.80 5.33
C GLY A 707 15.50 -14.22 5.29
N VAL A 708 16.04 -15.05 6.16
CA VAL A 708 15.60 -16.43 6.41
C VAL A 708 15.33 -16.54 7.90
N SER A 709 14.20 -17.15 8.27
CA SER A 709 13.97 -17.63 9.62
C SER A 709 13.68 -19.12 9.57
N MET A 710 14.55 -19.91 10.21
CA MET A 710 14.36 -21.34 10.39
C MET A 710 13.73 -21.66 11.74
N GLU A 711 12.85 -20.78 12.22
CA GLU A 711 12.04 -21.04 13.41
C GLU A 711 11.08 -22.21 13.13
N ILE A 712 11.43 -23.37 13.68
CA ILE A 712 10.65 -24.59 13.55
C ILE A 712 10.25 -25.04 14.95
N THR A 713 8.94 -25.08 15.21
CA THR A 713 8.39 -25.69 16.43
C THR A 713 7.91 -27.10 16.11
N VAL A 714 8.51 -28.12 16.72
CA VAL A 714 8.09 -29.53 16.58
C VAL A 714 7.46 -30.03 17.87
N SER A 715 6.27 -30.62 17.77
CA SER A 715 5.52 -31.22 18.86
C SER A 715 4.81 -32.49 18.39
N ASP A 716 4.32 -33.31 19.33
CA ASP A 716 3.62 -34.56 19.03
C ASP A 716 2.40 -34.39 18.10
N LYS A 717 1.78 -33.19 18.07
CA LYS A 717 0.63 -32.90 17.21
C LYS A 717 0.94 -33.02 15.72
N GLN A 718 2.21 -32.91 15.33
CA GLN A 718 2.67 -32.97 13.94
C GLN A 718 3.01 -34.38 13.48
N PHE A 719 2.89 -35.40 14.34
CA PHE A 719 3.24 -36.79 14.03
C PHE A 719 1.98 -37.65 13.88
N SER A 720 1.87 -38.33 12.74
CA SER A 720 0.77 -39.25 12.42
C SER A 720 1.26 -40.70 12.33
N LYS A 721 0.37 -41.64 12.64
CA LYS A 721 0.61 -43.10 12.54
C LYS A 721 -0.22 -43.77 11.43
N ILE A 722 -0.82 -42.98 10.54
CA ILE A 722 -1.74 -43.49 9.52
C ILE A 722 -1.04 -44.48 8.57
N ASP A 723 0.21 -44.22 8.19
CA ASP A 723 0.95 -45.05 7.23
C ASP A 723 1.94 -46.04 7.91
N ALA A 724 1.64 -46.46 9.14
CA ALA A 724 2.55 -47.28 9.97
C ALA A 724 2.99 -48.59 9.29
N ALA A 725 2.10 -49.26 8.54
CA ALA A 725 2.43 -50.51 7.86
C ALA A 725 3.52 -50.31 6.77
N ARG A 726 3.40 -49.24 5.96
CA ARG A 726 4.37 -48.89 4.94
C ARG A 726 5.69 -48.43 5.57
N LEU A 727 5.64 -47.64 6.64
CA LEU A 727 6.85 -47.22 7.37
C LEU A 727 7.60 -48.42 7.95
N ASN A 728 6.89 -49.39 8.53
CA ASN A 728 7.50 -50.63 9.02
C ASN A 728 8.10 -51.48 7.89
N GLN A 729 7.50 -51.47 6.70
CA GLN A 729 8.11 -52.09 5.52
C GLN A 729 9.39 -51.36 5.10
N LEU A 730 9.38 -50.03 5.04
CA LEU A 730 10.56 -49.23 4.71
C LEU A 730 11.68 -49.45 5.72
N ARG A 731 11.38 -49.43 7.03
CA ARG A 731 12.34 -49.76 8.09
C ARG A 731 12.99 -51.12 7.87
N ARG A 732 12.19 -52.16 7.61
CA ARG A 732 12.72 -53.50 7.31
C ARG A 732 13.63 -53.50 6.09
N MET A 733 13.24 -52.82 5.01
CA MET A 733 14.08 -52.70 3.81
C MET A 733 15.42 -52.02 4.12
N VAL A 734 15.41 -50.91 4.85
CA VAL A 734 16.61 -50.18 5.28
C VAL A 734 17.59 -51.12 6.00
N LEU A 735 17.10 -51.84 7.02
CA LEU A 735 17.92 -52.71 7.84
C LEU A 735 18.41 -53.97 7.10
N GLN A 736 17.56 -54.58 6.27
CA GLN A 736 17.88 -55.83 5.56
C GLN A 736 18.79 -55.64 4.34
N THR A 737 18.75 -54.46 3.71
CA THR A 737 19.58 -54.15 2.53
C THR A 737 20.95 -53.59 2.91
N ARG A 738 21.17 -53.26 4.18
CA ARG A 738 22.48 -52.83 4.69
C ARG A 738 23.50 -53.96 4.48
N PRO A 739 24.56 -53.77 3.67
CA PRO A 739 25.49 -54.85 3.34
C PRO A 739 26.23 -55.41 4.56
N THR A 740 26.72 -54.52 5.43
CA THR A 740 27.36 -54.85 6.71
C THR A 740 27.08 -53.76 7.74
N PRO A 741 27.18 -54.05 9.06
CA PRO A 741 27.06 -53.03 10.10
C PRO A 741 28.01 -51.84 9.91
N ASP A 742 29.17 -52.01 9.28
CA ASP A 742 30.17 -50.93 9.09
C ASP A 742 30.10 -50.26 7.70
N THR A 743 29.03 -50.51 6.94
CA THR A 743 28.80 -49.80 5.68
C THR A 743 28.34 -48.35 5.94
N LEU A 744 29.07 -47.38 5.39
CA LEU A 744 28.74 -45.95 5.49
C LEU A 744 27.38 -45.63 4.86
N SER A 745 27.19 -46.01 3.60
CA SER A 745 25.97 -45.73 2.85
C SER A 745 25.63 -46.82 1.83
N TRP A 746 24.35 -47.00 1.54
CA TRP A 746 23.86 -47.94 0.54
C TRP A 746 22.57 -47.43 -0.10
N ARG A 747 22.18 -48.00 -1.25
CA ARG A 747 20.96 -47.62 -1.99
C ARG A 747 19.83 -48.59 -1.67
N LEU A 748 18.61 -48.08 -1.58
CA LEU A 748 17.39 -48.90 -1.55
C LEU A 748 16.88 -49.02 -2.99
N GLN A 749 16.76 -50.26 -3.47
CA GLN A 749 16.08 -50.58 -4.73
C GLN A 749 14.57 -50.69 -4.52
#